data_AF-A0A3Q1I5I8-F1
#
_entry.id   AF-A0A3Q1I5I8-F1
#
_cell.length_a   1.000
_cell.length_b   1.000
_cell.length_c   1.000
_cell.angle_alpha   90.00
_cell.angle_beta   90.00
_cell.angle_gamma   90.00
#
_symmetry.space_group_name_H-M   'P 1'
#
loop_
_entity.id
_entity.type
_entity.pdbx_description
1 polymer ?
#
loop_
_entity_poly.entity_id
_entity_poly.type
_entity_poly.pdbx_seq_one_letter_code
_entity_poly.pdbx_strand_id
1 'polypeptide(L)'
;MQAAAAAALTLLSVFCSLDCLCAHRSKPDQNQTQHQNVSNAQNGETELKQKKQPHIVFILIDDQGFNDIGYHNPTIKTPTLDKLAAEGVRLENYYVQPICTPSRSQLITGRYQIHTGLQHSIIRPSQPSCLPSHMDTLPERLREAGYSTHMVGKWHLGFYRKACLPTRKGFDSFFGSLTGSVDYYSYGSCDGPGLCGYDLHDDEGVAWGHEGKYSTMLFTQRARKILQSHNPAERPLFLLLSLQAVHTPLQPPKSYIYPYHSMTNVARRKFAAMVSTVDEAVRNITYALRKYGYYKNSVIIYSTDNGAQPFTGGSNWPLRGRKGTYWEGGIRGVGFVHSPLLRRRRRISRALLHITDWFPTLVGLAGGNVSKSPGLDGYDVWPTISEGKESPRQEILYNIDPLHKPPTQTMMWDTSTEGASDRKSKGPHPAFKTPKKKKKKILKQQPKQKSAFKLKTTKKPRKFSRHAAKPKAKPRSRVFTKLKHKPVSKSKPVSKPKTKEYCQHQPPSPYRPHLKSHSSGTPPATANPKTQPQTEPCFRSKSRQTTSKKQNVSLSGRPQPKSKTRVKSKSRRMISQYQNASQPGTALPKSDPTAQVQSVWDTSVQAAIRVRDWKLLTGDPGHGDWVPPQVLPMLPGRWWNLERSFSSSYKSSTHKHVWLFNITADPYERQDLADQRPDVVQQLLARLAYYNQTAVPVYFPPDDPRANPSRHSGAWAPWVEEEEDEEGKYQGVYKKGRTSKKKRKKKKCRMCKLKSFFHTLNTRMMSNRI
;
A
#
# COMPACT_ATOMS: atom_id res chain seq x y z
N MET A 1 36.41 -67.13 -30.70
CA MET A 1 36.40 -65.72 -31.11
C MET A 1 35.86 -64.93 -29.93
N GLN A 2 36.73 -64.29 -29.14
CA GLN A 2 36.97 -62.84 -29.12
C GLN A 2 35.87 -62.04 -28.37
N ALA A 3 36.17 -61.22 -27.34
CA ALA A 3 37.42 -61.04 -26.57
C ALA A 3 37.19 -60.28 -25.23
N ALA A 4 38.07 -60.54 -24.25
CA ALA A 4 38.50 -59.66 -23.13
C ALA A 4 37.48 -59.19 -22.04
N ALA A 5 37.85 -59.03 -20.76
CA ALA A 5 39.02 -59.54 -20.00
C ALA A 5 38.82 -59.44 -18.46
N ALA A 6 39.40 -60.42 -17.73
CA ALA A 6 40.14 -60.39 -16.44
C ALA A 6 39.90 -59.33 -15.31
N ALA A 7 40.17 -59.60 -14.02
CA ALA A 7 40.31 -60.86 -13.24
C ALA A 7 40.42 -60.61 -11.69
N ALA A 8 39.92 -61.57 -10.91
CA ALA A 8 40.47 -62.18 -9.67
C ALA A 8 41.06 -61.38 -8.46
N LEU A 9 40.37 -61.52 -7.30
CA LEU A 9 40.84 -62.08 -5.99
C LEU A 9 41.91 -61.43 -5.06
N THR A 10 41.63 -61.51 -3.74
CA THR A 10 42.56 -61.67 -2.56
C THR A 10 43.56 -60.56 -2.18
N LEU A 11 44.11 -60.44 -0.94
CA LEU A 11 43.64 -60.61 0.46
C LEU A 11 44.71 -60.01 1.44
N LEU A 12 44.39 -59.84 2.73
CA LEU A 12 45.28 -59.77 3.91
C LEU A 12 46.37 -58.66 4.09
N SER A 13 46.20 -57.85 5.15
CA SER A 13 47.24 -57.46 6.16
C SER A 13 46.55 -56.60 7.26
N VAL A 14 46.71 -56.71 8.59
CA VAL A 14 47.67 -57.31 9.54
C VAL A 14 48.71 -56.32 10.10
N PHE A 15 48.41 -55.79 11.30
CA PHE A 15 49.26 -55.24 12.38
C PHE A 15 50.29 -54.12 12.10
N CYS A 16 50.23 -53.07 12.93
CA CYS A 16 51.41 -52.60 13.67
C CYS A 16 50.98 -52.03 15.04
N SER A 17 51.92 -51.86 15.97
CA SER A 17 51.65 -51.81 17.43
C SER A 17 52.12 -50.51 18.11
N LEU A 18 52.03 -50.51 19.45
CA LEU A 18 52.48 -49.48 20.40
C LEU A 18 53.81 -48.81 20.05
N ASP A 19 53.91 -47.51 20.28
CA ASP A 19 54.67 -46.91 21.40
C ASP A 19 54.55 -45.36 21.35
N CYS A 20 55.09 -44.57 22.27
CA CYS A 20 55.03 -44.54 23.74
C CYS A 20 55.71 -43.21 24.17
N LEU A 21 55.55 -42.79 25.44
CA LEU A 21 56.39 -41.78 26.12
C LEU A 21 56.77 -40.48 25.37
N CYS A 22 56.21 -39.36 25.82
CA CYS A 22 57.09 -38.24 26.21
C CYS A 22 56.47 -37.47 27.37
N ALA A 23 57.04 -37.63 28.56
CA ALA A 23 56.64 -36.91 29.77
C ALA A 23 57.75 -35.96 30.19
N HIS A 24 57.40 -34.72 30.52
CA HIS A 24 58.24 -33.92 31.41
C HIS A 24 57.40 -33.24 32.49
N ARG A 25 57.95 -33.25 33.70
CA ARG A 25 57.26 -32.94 34.95
C ARG A 25 58.09 -31.93 35.71
N SER A 26 57.57 -30.72 35.91
CA SER A 26 58.07 -29.75 36.89
C SER A 26 56.99 -29.50 37.95
N LYS A 27 57.42 -29.23 39.18
CA LYS A 27 56.61 -29.38 40.41
C LYS A 27 57.37 -28.71 41.57
N PRO A 28 56.69 -28.28 42.64
CA PRO A 28 55.51 -27.42 42.72
C PRO A 28 55.90 -26.08 43.40
N ASP A 29 54.91 -25.30 43.84
CA ASP A 29 55.05 -24.59 45.13
C ASP A 29 53.71 -24.62 45.90
N GLN A 30 53.73 -24.40 47.22
CA GLN A 30 52.57 -24.67 48.11
C GLN A 30 52.11 -23.48 48.95
N ASN A 31 50.80 -23.22 48.96
CA ASN A 31 49.94 -23.28 50.16
C ASN A 31 48.45 -23.15 49.74
N GLN A 32 47.57 -24.06 50.17
CA GLN A 32 46.69 -23.97 51.36
C GLN A 32 45.72 -22.76 51.30
N THR A 33 44.41 -22.90 51.54
CA THR A 33 43.71 -23.91 52.38
C THR A 33 42.44 -24.46 51.72
N GLN A 34 41.96 -25.61 52.19
CA GLN A 34 40.73 -26.27 51.73
C GLN A 34 39.47 -25.63 52.33
N HIS A 35 38.34 -25.77 51.63
CA HIS A 35 37.16 -26.43 52.22
C HIS A 35 36.36 -27.12 51.11
N GLN A 36 36.02 -28.40 51.31
CA GLN A 36 35.23 -29.19 50.37
C GLN A 36 33.75 -29.19 50.74
N ASN A 37 32.89 -29.32 49.74
CA ASN A 37 31.81 -30.31 49.79
C ASN A 37 31.42 -30.73 48.36
N VAL A 38 31.18 -32.02 48.16
CA VAL A 38 30.91 -32.62 46.84
C VAL A 38 29.61 -33.39 46.90
N SER A 39 28.67 -33.09 46.00
CA SER A 39 27.52 -33.96 45.74
C SER A 39 26.97 -33.80 44.33
N ASN A 40 27.16 -34.85 43.52
CA ASN A 40 26.40 -35.23 42.33
C ASN A 40 26.04 -34.17 41.27
N ALA A 41 26.73 -34.26 40.13
CA ALA A 41 26.17 -33.80 38.86
C ALA A 41 25.01 -34.72 38.42
N GLN A 42 23.88 -34.12 38.05
CA GLN A 42 23.02 -34.66 37.01
C GLN A 42 22.88 -33.59 35.93
N ASN A 43 23.59 -33.78 34.81
CA ASN A 43 23.57 -32.85 33.68
C ASN A 43 22.22 -32.92 32.96
N GLY A 44 21.28 -32.10 33.45
CA GLY A 44 19.99 -31.81 32.83
C GLY A 44 20.00 -30.51 32.02
N GLU A 45 21.15 -30.13 31.43
CA GLU A 45 21.28 -28.93 30.59
C GLU A 45 20.41 -29.02 29.33
N THR A 46 19.15 -28.67 29.51
CA THR A 46 18.23 -28.41 28.41
C THR A 46 18.66 -27.11 27.76
N GLU A 47 19.58 -27.21 26.79
CA GLU A 47 20.08 -26.10 26.01
C GLU A 47 18.89 -25.31 25.43
N LEU A 48 18.57 -24.18 26.07
CA LEU A 48 17.44 -23.33 25.71
C LEU A 48 17.75 -22.64 24.39
N LYS A 49 17.55 -23.36 23.27
CA LYS A 49 17.83 -22.90 21.90
C LYS A 49 17.31 -21.50 21.70
N GLN A 50 18.23 -20.54 21.81
CA GLN A 50 17.90 -19.13 21.92
C GLN A 50 17.18 -18.73 20.64
N LYS A 51 15.91 -18.35 20.79
CA LYS A 51 14.94 -18.35 19.70
C LYS A 51 15.16 -17.13 18.82
N LYS A 52 16.16 -17.23 17.93
CA LYS A 52 16.70 -16.11 17.13
C LYS A 52 15.57 -15.31 16.49
N GLN A 53 15.58 -14.00 16.75
CA GLN A 53 14.62 -13.05 16.20
C GLN A 53 14.62 -13.14 14.66
N PRO A 54 13.44 -13.10 14.00
CA PRO A 54 13.36 -13.21 12.55
C PRO A 54 13.77 -11.93 11.85
N HIS A 55 14.41 -12.00 10.69
CA HIS A 55 14.47 -10.85 9.78
C HIS A 55 13.05 -10.58 9.23
N ILE A 56 12.67 -9.32 9.13
CA ILE A 56 11.34 -8.90 8.68
C ILE A 56 11.52 -8.12 7.38
N VAL A 57 10.90 -8.59 6.30
CA VAL A 57 10.91 -7.92 5.00
C VAL A 57 9.47 -7.61 4.62
N PHE A 58 9.08 -6.35 4.78
CA PHE A 58 7.76 -5.87 4.42
C PHE A 58 7.82 -5.21 3.04
N ILE A 59 7.04 -5.75 2.09
CA ILE A 59 6.96 -5.26 0.72
C ILE A 59 5.59 -4.60 0.54
N LEU A 60 5.59 -3.27 0.46
CA LEU A 60 4.39 -2.45 0.29
C LEU A 60 4.35 -1.91 -1.15
N ILE A 61 3.23 -2.11 -1.84
CA ILE A 61 3.03 -1.80 -3.25
C ILE A 61 1.93 -0.75 -3.40
N ASP A 62 2.13 0.24 -4.27
CA ASP A 62 1.17 1.30 -4.56
C ASP A 62 0.07 0.83 -5.53
N ASP A 63 -1.19 1.18 -5.29
CA ASP A 63 -2.31 1.06 -6.26
C ASP A 63 -2.55 -0.33 -6.89
N GLN A 64 -1.99 -1.42 -6.33
CA GLN A 64 -2.22 -2.76 -6.87
C GLN A 64 -3.61 -3.27 -6.49
N GLY A 65 -4.48 -3.41 -7.48
CA GLY A 65 -5.86 -3.83 -7.27
C GLY A 65 -6.01 -5.31 -6.98
N PHE A 66 -7.17 -5.67 -6.44
CA PHE A 66 -7.48 -7.05 -6.06
C PHE A 66 -7.32 -8.05 -7.23
N ASN A 67 -7.51 -7.59 -8.47
CA ASN A 67 -7.47 -8.38 -9.70
C ASN A 67 -6.15 -8.20 -10.49
N ASP A 68 -5.10 -7.69 -9.83
CA ASP A 68 -3.82 -7.30 -10.43
C ASP A 68 -2.66 -8.20 -9.98
N ILE A 69 -2.98 -9.47 -9.67
CA ILE A 69 -2.02 -10.52 -9.31
C ILE A 69 -2.46 -11.84 -9.98
N GLY A 70 -1.50 -12.63 -10.44
CA GLY A 70 -1.70 -13.79 -11.31
C GLY A 70 -2.61 -14.86 -10.72
N TYR A 71 -2.54 -15.08 -9.41
CA TYR A 71 -3.42 -16.03 -8.71
C TYR A 71 -4.89 -15.59 -8.57
N HIS A 72 -5.23 -14.33 -8.91
CA HIS A 72 -6.60 -13.88 -9.14
C HIS A 72 -6.90 -13.68 -10.64
N ASN A 73 -5.89 -13.30 -11.42
CA ASN A 73 -6.03 -12.95 -12.82
C ASN A 73 -4.83 -13.45 -13.65
N PRO A 74 -4.91 -14.64 -14.26
CA PRO A 74 -3.78 -15.24 -15.00
C PRO A 74 -3.39 -14.48 -16.27
N THR A 75 -4.10 -13.42 -16.64
CA THR A 75 -3.64 -12.49 -17.69
C THR A 75 -2.45 -11.63 -17.21
N ILE A 76 -2.39 -11.33 -15.91
CA ILE A 76 -1.29 -10.62 -15.23
C ILE A 76 -0.19 -11.63 -14.86
N LYS A 77 1.07 -11.29 -15.12
CA LYS A 77 2.22 -12.20 -14.99
C LYS A 77 3.05 -11.87 -13.76
N THR A 78 2.76 -12.58 -12.67
CA THR A 78 3.45 -12.48 -11.37
C THR A 78 3.90 -13.86 -10.83
N PRO A 79 4.67 -14.64 -11.60
CA PRO A 79 5.02 -16.02 -11.25
C PRO A 79 5.80 -16.14 -9.93
N THR A 80 6.55 -15.11 -9.52
CA THR A 80 7.26 -15.08 -8.24
C THR A 80 6.28 -14.82 -7.10
N LEU A 81 5.40 -13.82 -7.21
CA LEU A 81 4.40 -13.52 -6.20
C LEU A 81 3.42 -14.70 -6.03
N ASP A 82 2.94 -15.26 -7.14
CA ASP A 82 2.02 -16.40 -7.15
C ASP A 82 2.62 -17.61 -6.44
N LYS A 83 3.92 -17.87 -6.65
CA LYS A 83 4.68 -18.92 -5.97
C LYS A 83 4.86 -18.64 -4.48
N LEU A 84 5.29 -17.44 -4.10
CA LEU A 84 5.49 -17.09 -2.69
C LEU A 84 4.16 -17.16 -1.91
N ALA A 85 3.08 -16.67 -2.51
CA ALA A 85 1.72 -16.75 -2.00
C ALA A 85 1.20 -18.20 -1.91
N ALA A 86 1.52 -19.07 -2.88
CA ALA A 86 1.15 -20.49 -2.85
C ALA A 86 1.99 -21.30 -1.85
N GLU A 87 3.26 -20.95 -1.61
CA GLU A 87 4.12 -21.60 -0.62
C GLU A 87 3.90 -21.07 0.82
N GLY A 88 3.23 -19.92 0.98
CA GLY A 88 2.98 -19.22 2.24
C GLY A 88 1.53 -19.30 2.72
N VAL A 89 0.97 -18.15 3.12
CA VAL A 89 -0.42 -17.94 3.53
C VAL A 89 -0.99 -16.74 2.75
N ARG A 90 -2.05 -16.97 1.96
CA ARG A 90 -2.81 -15.88 1.29
C ARG A 90 -3.81 -15.25 2.25
N LEU A 91 -4.00 -13.92 2.17
CA LEU A 91 -4.87 -13.17 3.09
C LEU A 91 -6.09 -12.64 2.34
N GLU A 92 -7.17 -13.43 2.28
CA GLU A 92 -8.36 -13.14 1.44
C GLU A 92 -9.44 -12.30 2.13
N ASN A 93 -9.24 -11.98 3.42
CA ASN A 93 -10.12 -11.16 4.25
C ASN A 93 -9.30 -10.09 5.00
N TYR A 94 -8.34 -9.51 4.26
CA TYR A 94 -7.37 -8.52 4.73
C TYR A 94 -7.68 -7.13 4.19
N TYR A 95 -7.53 -6.13 5.05
CA TYR A 95 -7.97 -4.76 4.77
C TYR A 95 -6.89 -3.72 5.01
N VAL A 96 -6.97 -2.68 4.18
CA VAL A 96 -6.14 -1.49 4.15
C VAL A 96 -7.06 -0.27 4.05
N GLN A 97 -6.51 0.94 4.12
CA GLN A 97 -7.26 2.18 3.87
C GLN A 97 -7.36 2.46 2.36
N PRO A 98 -8.32 3.27 1.89
CA PRO A 98 -8.57 3.44 0.46
C PRO A 98 -7.58 4.37 -0.26
N ILE A 99 -6.63 4.97 0.46
CA ILE A 99 -5.63 5.91 -0.05
C ILE A 99 -4.31 5.84 0.73
N CYS A 100 -3.21 6.22 0.08
CA CYS A 100 -1.84 5.95 0.49
C CYS A 100 -1.45 6.44 1.90
N THR A 101 -1.59 7.74 2.20
CA THR A 101 -1.10 8.34 3.47
C THR A 101 -1.79 7.72 4.68
N PRO A 102 -3.14 7.63 4.74
CA PRO A 102 -3.86 6.76 5.66
C PRO A 102 -3.23 5.38 5.87
N SER A 103 -3.17 4.50 4.86
CA SER A 103 -2.62 3.15 5.03
C SER A 103 -1.19 3.12 5.58
N ARG A 104 -0.33 4.02 5.10
CA ARG A 104 1.06 4.12 5.54
C ARG A 104 1.15 4.58 7.00
N SER A 105 0.30 5.52 7.42
CA SER A 105 0.26 5.99 8.82
C SER A 105 -0.20 4.89 9.76
N GLN A 106 -1.18 4.09 9.33
CA GLN A 106 -1.73 2.97 10.09
C GLN A 106 -0.77 1.78 10.17
N LEU A 107 0.02 1.52 9.10
CA LEU A 107 1.11 0.54 9.12
C LEU A 107 2.24 0.95 10.08
N ILE A 108 2.63 2.23 10.06
CA ILE A 108 3.76 2.74 10.85
C ILE A 108 3.41 2.94 12.32
N THR A 109 2.16 3.24 12.69
CA THR A 109 1.73 3.49 14.09
C THR A 109 0.86 2.41 14.72
N GLY A 110 0.25 1.51 13.93
CA GLY A 110 -0.72 0.53 14.43
C GLY A 110 -2.04 1.12 14.93
N ARG A 111 -2.33 2.39 14.62
CA ARG A 111 -3.51 3.15 15.06
C ARG A 111 -4.40 3.53 13.88
N TYR A 112 -5.69 3.74 14.13
CA TYR A 112 -6.60 4.32 13.14
C TYR A 112 -6.28 5.80 12.91
N GLN A 113 -6.50 6.27 11.67
CA GLN A 113 -6.33 7.67 11.30
C GLN A 113 -7.23 8.65 12.10
N ILE A 114 -8.28 8.13 12.74
CA ILE A 114 -9.10 8.91 13.68
C ILE A 114 -8.33 9.34 14.94
N HIS A 115 -7.19 8.73 15.27
CA HIS A 115 -6.31 9.14 16.36
C HIS A 115 -5.10 9.94 15.87
N THR A 116 -4.67 9.76 14.62
CA THR A 116 -3.51 10.47 14.04
C THR A 116 -3.83 11.88 13.52
N GLY A 117 -5.12 12.22 13.33
CA GLY A 117 -5.56 13.46 12.70
C GLY A 117 -5.52 13.45 11.18
N LEU A 118 -5.16 12.32 10.57
CA LEU A 118 -5.04 12.13 9.12
C LEU A 118 -6.31 11.50 8.50
N GLN A 119 -7.50 11.86 9.00
CA GLN A 119 -8.76 11.30 8.50
C GLN A 119 -9.09 11.72 7.07
N HIS A 120 -8.71 12.95 6.69
CA HIS A 120 -9.11 13.56 5.43
C HIS A 120 -7.98 13.55 4.40
N SER A 121 -8.25 12.94 3.24
CA SER A 121 -7.35 12.95 2.07
C SER A 121 -5.93 12.41 2.36
N ILE A 122 -4.93 12.91 1.63
CA ILE A 122 -3.50 12.64 1.80
C ILE A 122 -2.75 13.90 2.20
N ILE A 123 -1.51 13.75 2.68
CA ILE A 123 -0.59 14.89 2.87
C ILE A 123 -0.04 15.29 1.50
N ARG A 124 -0.39 16.48 1.02
CA ARG A 124 0.22 17.06 -0.19
C ARG A 124 1.67 17.51 0.08
N PRO A 125 2.55 17.50 -0.94
CA PRO A 125 3.92 17.99 -0.84
C PRO A 125 4.08 19.37 -0.18
N SER A 126 3.14 20.29 -0.41
CA SER A 126 3.19 21.66 0.13
C SER A 126 2.51 21.86 1.49
N GLN A 127 1.86 20.85 2.08
CA GLN A 127 1.19 21.00 3.39
C GLN A 127 2.17 20.86 4.57
N PRO A 128 2.14 21.75 5.58
CA PRO A 128 2.89 21.61 6.83
C PRO A 128 2.22 20.58 7.75
N SER A 129 2.21 19.33 7.30
CA SER A 129 1.60 18.16 7.94
C SER A 129 2.54 16.96 7.84
N CYS A 130 2.60 16.16 8.90
CA CYS A 130 3.31 14.88 8.92
C CYS A 130 2.77 13.96 10.02
N LEU A 131 3.30 12.73 10.11
CA LEU A 131 2.97 11.82 11.19
C LEU A 131 3.33 12.44 12.56
N PRO A 132 2.37 12.62 13.50
CA PRO A 132 2.58 13.37 14.75
C PRO A 132 3.84 12.94 15.52
N SER A 133 4.55 13.90 16.13
CA SER A 133 5.81 13.62 16.84
C SER A 133 5.65 12.66 18.01
N HIS A 134 4.60 12.83 18.81
CA HIS A 134 4.29 12.08 20.03
C HIS A 134 3.85 10.60 19.82
N MET A 135 3.85 10.09 18.60
CA MET A 135 3.40 8.73 18.28
C MET A 135 4.56 7.79 18.00
N ASP A 136 4.67 6.73 18.82
CA ASP A 136 5.60 5.63 18.58
C ASP A 136 5.47 5.07 17.16
N THR A 137 6.59 4.78 16.53
CA THR A 137 6.62 4.07 15.25
C THR A 137 7.05 2.60 15.38
N LEU A 138 6.60 1.79 14.42
CA LEU A 138 7.02 0.40 14.26
C LEU A 138 8.55 0.27 14.17
N PRO A 139 9.28 1.00 13.28
CA PRO A 139 10.74 0.93 13.25
C PRO A 139 11.40 1.43 14.55
N GLU A 140 10.88 2.43 15.28
CA GLU A 140 11.40 2.75 16.62
C GLU A 140 11.32 1.55 17.57
N ARG A 141 10.14 0.92 17.68
CA ARG A 141 9.93 -0.25 18.55
C ARG A 141 10.72 -1.48 18.11
N LEU A 142 11.00 -1.65 16.81
CA LEU A 142 11.88 -2.69 16.30
C LEU A 142 13.36 -2.39 16.59
N ARG A 143 13.78 -1.12 16.47
CA ARG A 143 15.14 -0.68 16.82
C ARG A 143 15.41 -0.83 18.32
N GLU A 144 14.42 -0.52 19.17
CA GLU A 144 14.46 -0.85 20.61
C GLU A 144 14.57 -2.37 20.88
N ALA A 145 14.01 -3.21 20.00
CA ALA A 145 14.17 -4.67 20.05
C ALA A 145 15.48 -5.17 19.37
N GLY A 146 16.40 -4.26 19.05
CA GLY A 146 17.73 -4.56 18.50
C GLY A 146 17.81 -4.68 16.97
N TYR A 147 16.77 -4.34 16.21
CA TYR A 147 16.79 -4.49 14.75
C TYR A 147 17.58 -3.40 14.02
N SER A 148 18.18 -3.77 12.90
CA SER A 148 18.64 -2.85 11.85
C SER A 148 17.46 -2.43 10.99
N THR A 149 17.07 -1.16 11.02
CA THR A 149 15.84 -0.68 10.40
C THR A 149 16.12 0.11 9.12
N HIS A 150 15.63 -0.38 7.98
CA HIS A 150 15.88 0.25 6.68
C HIS A 150 14.57 0.47 5.92
N MET A 151 14.42 1.66 5.32
CA MET A 151 13.34 1.95 4.40
C MET A 151 13.86 2.26 3.00
N VAL A 152 13.22 1.69 1.98
CA VAL A 152 13.53 1.98 0.57
C VAL A 152 12.24 2.25 -0.20
N GLY A 153 12.15 3.41 -0.86
CA GLY A 153 11.02 3.85 -1.68
C GLY A 153 10.13 4.91 -1.03
N LYS A 154 8.82 4.91 -1.32
CA LYS A 154 7.90 6.01 -1.01
C LYS A 154 7.54 6.12 0.47
N TRP A 155 7.80 7.27 1.08
CA TRP A 155 7.41 7.62 2.45
C TRP A 155 5.95 8.10 2.53
N HIS A 156 5.67 9.31 2.04
CA HIS A 156 4.32 9.90 1.96
C HIS A 156 3.59 10.07 3.31
N LEU A 157 4.35 10.28 4.39
CA LEU A 157 3.85 10.63 5.74
C LEU A 157 4.30 12.04 6.18
N GLY A 158 4.56 12.92 5.22
CA GLY A 158 4.99 14.31 5.42
C GLY A 158 6.48 14.46 5.70
N PHE A 159 7.01 15.66 5.42
CA PHE A 159 8.45 15.95 5.47
C PHE A 159 8.78 17.42 5.77
N TYR A 160 7.80 18.25 6.16
CA TYR A 160 7.98 19.71 6.27
C TYR A 160 9.02 20.17 7.31
N ARG A 161 9.23 19.37 8.37
CA ARG A 161 10.36 19.45 9.33
C ARG A 161 11.25 18.21 9.22
N LYS A 162 12.52 18.33 9.61
CA LYS A 162 13.47 17.20 9.74
C LYS A 162 12.90 16.07 10.62
N ALA A 163 12.25 16.40 11.73
CA ALA A 163 11.54 15.44 12.60
C ALA A 163 10.43 14.59 11.94
N CYS A 164 10.00 14.94 10.72
CA CYS A 164 9.03 14.15 9.93
C CYS A 164 9.69 13.11 9.00
N LEU A 165 11.01 13.15 8.81
CA LEU A 165 11.75 12.26 7.91
C LEU A 165 11.82 10.82 8.43
N PRO A 166 11.94 9.80 7.55
CA PRO A 166 12.01 8.39 7.96
C PRO A 166 13.14 8.09 8.96
N THR A 167 14.28 8.76 8.81
CA THR A 167 15.45 8.72 9.71
C THR A 167 15.12 9.15 11.14
N ARG A 168 14.32 10.22 11.28
CA ARG A 168 13.81 10.73 12.58
C ARG A 168 12.57 10.01 13.08
N LYS A 169 12.03 9.08 12.28
CA LYS A 169 10.90 8.19 12.57
C LYS A 169 11.32 6.72 12.65
N GLY A 170 12.54 6.45 13.14
CA GLY A 170 12.99 5.13 13.56
C GLY A 170 13.83 4.29 12.58
N PHE A 171 13.99 4.73 11.32
CA PHE A 171 14.83 4.01 10.36
C PHE A 171 16.32 4.40 10.49
N ASP A 172 17.19 3.43 10.68
CA ASP A 172 18.66 3.58 10.65
C ASP A 172 19.18 4.02 9.27
N SER A 173 18.43 3.78 8.18
CA SER A 173 18.69 4.40 6.87
C SER A 173 17.44 4.51 5.97
N PHE A 174 17.39 5.54 5.12
CA PHE A 174 16.38 5.75 4.09
C PHE A 174 16.99 5.83 2.68
N PHE A 175 16.22 5.44 1.66
CA PHE A 175 16.51 5.79 0.27
C PHE A 175 15.22 5.78 -0.55
N GLY A 176 14.75 6.92 -1.04
CA GLY A 176 13.47 6.98 -1.74
C GLY A 176 12.86 8.36 -1.86
N SER A 177 11.54 8.40 -2.03
CA SER A 177 10.76 9.61 -2.30
C SER A 177 9.91 10.00 -1.08
N LEU A 178 9.89 11.27 -0.72
CA LEU A 178 9.15 11.83 0.40
C LEU A 178 7.68 12.09 0.06
N THR A 179 7.39 12.46 -1.20
CA THR A 179 6.04 12.81 -1.68
C THR A 179 5.19 11.60 -2.08
N GLY A 180 3.95 11.85 -2.49
CA GLY A 180 2.97 10.81 -2.86
C GLY A 180 3.14 10.17 -4.24
N SER A 181 3.89 10.79 -5.16
CA SER A 181 4.04 10.31 -6.53
C SER A 181 5.20 11.02 -7.24
N VAL A 182 6.03 10.27 -7.96
CA VAL A 182 7.18 10.82 -8.71
C VAL A 182 7.21 10.29 -10.15
N ASP A 183 7.94 10.93 -11.05
CA ASP A 183 8.32 10.32 -12.33
C ASP A 183 9.26 9.13 -12.10
N TYR A 184 9.02 8.00 -12.78
CA TYR A 184 9.77 6.76 -12.56
C TYR A 184 11.23 6.81 -13.02
N TYR A 185 11.65 7.85 -13.76
CA TYR A 185 12.97 8.00 -14.35
C TYR A 185 13.65 9.32 -14.01
N SER A 186 12.92 10.41 -13.82
CA SER A 186 13.46 11.72 -13.43
C SER A 186 13.23 12.09 -11.97
N TYR A 187 12.41 11.32 -11.24
CA TYR A 187 11.97 11.58 -9.86
C TYR A 187 11.32 12.95 -9.64
N GLY A 188 10.87 13.60 -10.71
CA GLY A 188 10.09 14.84 -10.61
C GLY A 188 8.73 14.59 -9.98
N SER A 189 8.39 15.37 -8.96
CA SER A 189 7.10 15.41 -8.29
C SER A 189 6.49 16.80 -8.40
N CYS A 190 5.18 16.90 -8.64
CA CYS A 190 4.47 18.16 -8.84
C CYS A 190 3.20 18.22 -8.00
N ASP A 191 2.99 19.33 -7.31
CA ASP A 191 1.82 19.63 -6.48
C ASP A 191 0.96 20.69 -7.18
N GLY A 192 0.46 20.33 -8.37
CA GLY A 192 -0.25 21.23 -9.28
C GLY A 192 0.65 21.92 -10.33
N PRO A 193 0.08 22.81 -11.16
CA PRO A 193 0.82 23.47 -12.25
C PRO A 193 1.92 24.40 -11.74
N GLY A 194 3.14 24.25 -12.29
CA GLY A 194 4.29 25.11 -11.96
C GLY A 194 4.98 24.82 -10.63
N LEU A 195 4.33 24.11 -9.69
CA LEU A 195 4.88 23.74 -8.39
C LEU A 195 5.50 22.32 -8.47
N CYS A 196 6.66 22.21 -9.10
CA CYS A 196 7.37 20.96 -9.33
C CYS A 196 8.79 20.98 -8.74
N GLY A 197 9.28 19.81 -8.32
CA GLY A 197 10.63 19.62 -7.78
C GLY A 197 11.09 18.16 -7.86
N TYR A 198 12.38 17.93 -7.67
CA TYR A 198 13.00 16.61 -7.57
C TYR A 198 12.69 15.95 -6.22
N ASP A 199 12.35 14.66 -6.22
CA ASP A 199 12.01 13.89 -5.02
C ASP A 199 12.66 12.50 -5.03
N LEU A 200 13.96 12.47 -4.77
CA LEU A 200 14.71 11.27 -4.45
C LEU A 200 15.82 11.61 -3.44
N HIS A 201 15.91 10.83 -2.38
CA HIS A 201 16.78 11.08 -1.22
C HIS A 201 17.61 9.85 -0.86
N ASP A 202 18.78 10.09 -0.27
CA ASP A 202 19.63 9.12 0.42
C ASP A 202 19.82 9.64 1.85
N ASP A 203 19.26 8.92 2.82
CA ASP A 203 18.99 9.39 4.18
C ASP A 203 18.29 10.76 4.21
N GLU A 204 18.95 11.84 4.66
CA GLU A 204 18.35 13.19 4.74
C GLU A 204 18.76 14.10 3.58
N GLY A 205 19.67 13.65 2.71
CA GLY A 205 20.18 14.40 1.56
C GLY A 205 19.45 14.08 0.25
N VAL A 206 19.48 15.01 -0.72
CA VAL A 206 18.91 14.80 -2.06
C VAL A 206 19.87 13.98 -2.93
N ALA A 207 19.38 12.90 -3.54
CA ALA A 207 20.17 11.88 -4.22
C ALA A 207 20.29 12.09 -5.74
N TRP A 208 20.85 13.24 -6.13
CA TRP A 208 21.10 13.62 -7.53
C TRP A 208 21.94 12.59 -8.31
N GLY A 209 21.82 12.57 -9.65
CA GLY A 209 22.61 11.69 -10.52
C GLY A 209 22.02 10.29 -10.69
N HIS A 210 20.72 10.15 -10.39
CA HIS A 210 19.97 8.90 -10.51
C HIS A 210 19.05 8.83 -11.73
N GLU A 211 19.06 9.87 -12.56
CA GLU A 211 18.14 10.09 -13.67
C GLU A 211 18.30 9.00 -14.75
N GLY A 212 17.19 8.63 -15.39
CA GLY A 212 17.14 7.58 -16.41
C GLY A 212 17.21 6.14 -15.87
N LYS A 213 17.48 5.95 -14.57
CA LYS A 213 17.30 4.66 -13.87
C LYS A 213 15.81 4.50 -13.53
N TYR A 214 15.24 3.31 -13.68
CA TYR A 214 13.82 3.07 -13.35
C TYR A 214 13.65 2.88 -11.83
N SER A 215 12.77 3.64 -11.17
CA SER A 215 12.68 3.71 -9.70
C SER A 215 12.55 2.33 -9.03
N THR A 216 11.68 1.46 -9.53
CA THR A 216 11.52 0.07 -9.03
C THR A 216 12.82 -0.74 -9.07
N MET A 217 13.62 -0.59 -10.14
CA MET A 217 14.91 -1.29 -10.28
C MET A 217 15.98 -0.69 -9.36
N LEU A 218 15.99 0.64 -9.21
CA LEU A 218 16.91 1.34 -8.32
C LEU A 218 16.64 1.01 -6.84
N PHE A 219 15.37 1.02 -6.41
CA PHE A 219 14.96 0.59 -5.07
C PHE A 219 15.33 -0.88 -4.81
N THR A 220 15.10 -1.76 -5.78
CA THR A 220 15.53 -3.16 -5.72
C THR A 220 17.06 -3.26 -5.55
N GLN A 221 17.84 -2.43 -6.24
CA GLN A 221 19.30 -2.42 -6.14
C GLN A 221 19.78 -1.93 -4.76
N ARG A 222 19.20 -0.87 -4.19
CA ARG A 222 19.52 -0.39 -2.83
C ARG A 222 19.17 -1.42 -1.77
N ALA A 223 17.98 -2.02 -1.83
CA ALA A 223 17.58 -3.10 -0.93
C ALA A 223 18.50 -4.33 -1.03
N ARG A 224 18.96 -4.69 -2.24
CA ARG A 224 19.99 -5.73 -2.42
C ARG A 224 21.36 -5.35 -1.86
N LYS A 225 21.75 -4.06 -1.92
CA LYS A 225 23.00 -3.57 -1.30
C LYS A 225 22.93 -3.71 0.22
N ILE A 226 21.82 -3.30 0.84
CA ILE A 226 21.58 -3.44 2.30
C ILE A 226 21.71 -4.91 2.73
N LEU A 227 21.02 -5.83 2.05
CA LEU A 227 21.12 -7.27 2.33
C LEU A 227 22.51 -7.88 2.06
N GLN A 228 23.37 -7.21 1.29
CA GLN A 228 24.75 -7.64 1.03
C GLN A 228 25.75 -7.09 2.05
N SER A 229 25.50 -5.90 2.62
CA SER A 229 26.40 -5.25 3.59
C SER A 229 26.09 -5.60 5.05
N HIS A 230 24.85 -5.98 5.35
CA HIS A 230 24.44 -6.38 6.70
C HIS A 230 24.83 -7.84 7.00
N ASN A 231 25.24 -8.15 8.24
CA ASN A 231 25.51 -9.52 8.67
C ASN A 231 24.27 -10.14 9.37
N PRO A 232 23.61 -11.16 8.77
CA PRO A 232 22.44 -11.81 9.37
C PRO A 232 22.74 -12.62 10.63
N ALA A 233 24.01 -12.90 10.95
CA ALA A 233 24.39 -13.65 12.14
C ALA A 233 24.45 -12.77 13.41
N GLU A 234 24.68 -11.46 13.25
CA GLU A 234 24.91 -10.50 14.34
C GLU A 234 23.62 -9.81 14.80
N ARG A 235 22.91 -9.14 13.87
CA ARG A 235 21.76 -8.27 14.19
C ARG A 235 20.55 -8.69 13.33
N PRO A 236 19.32 -8.78 13.89
CA PRO A 236 18.13 -8.93 13.06
C PRO A 236 17.91 -7.67 12.20
N LEU A 237 17.11 -7.79 11.14
CA LEU A 237 16.94 -6.73 10.14
C LEU A 237 15.47 -6.54 9.79
N PHE A 238 15.02 -5.30 9.75
CA PHE A 238 13.73 -4.86 9.24
C PHE A 238 13.95 -4.05 7.97
N LEU A 239 13.37 -4.51 6.86
CA LEU A 239 13.37 -3.80 5.58
C LEU A 239 11.93 -3.49 5.17
N LEU A 240 11.57 -2.21 5.14
CA LEU A 240 10.36 -1.73 4.49
C LEU A 240 10.69 -1.33 3.03
N LEU A 241 10.38 -2.23 2.10
CA LEU A 241 10.48 -1.97 0.66
C LEU A 241 9.13 -1.42 0.16
N SER A 242 9.01 -0.10 0.17
CA SER A 242 7.80 0.66 -0.15
C SER A 242 7.83 1.11 -1.61
N LEU A 243 7.52 0.21 -2.54
CA LEU A 243 7.61 0.51 -3.96
C LEU A 243 6.52 1.50 -4.39
N GLN A 244 6.93 2.53 -5.13
CA GLN A 244 6.03 3.44 -5.85
C GLN A 244 5.26 2.73 -6.98
N ALA A 245 5.82 1.64 -7.52
CA ALA A 245 5.08 0.75 -8.40
C ALA A 245 3.85 0.20 -7.65
N VAL A 246 2.64 0.25 -8.21
CA VAL A 246 2.26 0.52 -9.61
C VAL A 246 1.44 1.81 -9.80
N HIS A 247 1.69 2.83 -8.97
CA HIS A 247 1.07 4.17 -9.08
C HIS A 247 1.33 4.83 -10.45
N THR A 248 0.52 5.82 -10.83
CA THR A 248 0.86 6.74 -11.92
C THR A 248 2.16 7.51 -11.64
N PRO A 249 2.87 8.00 -12.67
CA PRO A 249 2.58 7.92 -14.11
C PRO A 249 2.91 6.55 -14.73
N LEU A 250 2.15 6.13 -15.75
CA LEU A 250 2.29 4.79 -16.34
C LEU A 250 3.52 4.68 -17.28
N GLN A 251 4.66 4.34 -16.70
CA GLN A 251 6.00 4.41 -17.33
C GLN A 251 6.81 3.09 -17.24
N PRO A 252 6.27 1.91 -17.60
CA PRO A 252 7.07 0.67 -17.60
C PRO A 252 8.25 0.72 -18.58
N PRO A 253 9.38 0.05 -18.28
CA PRO A 253 10.43 -0.18 -19.26
C PRO A 253 9.90 -1.01 -20.44
N LYS A 254 10.26 -0.63 -21.67
CA LYS A 254 9.62 -1.13 -22.91
C LYS A 254 9.60 -2.66 -23.05
N SER A 255 10.63 -3.35 -22.54
CA SER A 255 10.71 -4.82 -22.54
C SER A 255 9.55 -5.51 -21.84
N TYR A 256 9.06 -4.94 -20.73
CA TYR A 256 7.96 -5.49 -19.94
C TYR A 256 6.59 -5.31 -20.61
N ILE A 257 6.48 -4.46 -21.65
CA ILE A 257 5.23 -4.23 -22.39
C ILE A 257 4.97 -5.38 -23.40
N TYR A 258 6.03 -6.01 -23.91
CA TYR A 258 5.91 -7.03 -24.96
C TYR A 258 5.10 -8.27 -24.56
N PRO A 259 5.26 -8.88 -23.36
CA PRO A 259 4.41 -9.99 -22.89
C PRO A 259 2.91 -9.66 -22.84
N TYR A 260 2.55 -8.38 -22.86
CA TYR A 260 1.17 -7.88 -22.82
C TYR A 260 0.71 -7.32 -24.18
N HIS A 261 1.35 -7.66 -25.30
CA HIS A 261 1.00 -7.13 -26.62
C HIS A 261 -0.48 -7.32 -27.01
N SER A 262 -1.13 -8.37 -26.48
CA SER A 262 -2.55 -8.69 -26.65
C SER A 262 -3.50 -7.90 -25.74
N MET A 263 -3.02 -7.28 -24.64
CA MET A 263 -3.84 -6.41 -23.79
C MET A 263 -4.14 -5.10 -24.51
N THR A 264 -5.28 -5.05 -25.17
CA THR A 264 -5.60 -4.02 -26.15
C THR A 264 -5.59 -2.61 -25.54
N ASN A 265 -6.21 -2.40 -24.37
CA ASN A 265 -6.18 -1.15 -23.61
C ASN A 265 -4.74 -0.77 -23.19
N VAL A 266 -4.28 0.41 -23.62
CA VAL A 266 -2.90 0.88 -23.41
C VAL A 266 -2.57 1.16 -21.95
N ALA A 267 -3.53 1.64 -21.14
CA ALA A 267 -3.32 1.87 -19.72
C ALA A 267 -3.19 0.54 -18.97
N ARG A 268 -4.12 -0.40 -19.19
CA ARG A 268 -4.07 -1.75 -18.60
C ARG A 268 -2.78 -2.49 -18.97
N ARG A 269 -2.37 -2.41 -20.24
CA ARG A 269 -1.12 -2.98 -20.76
C ARG A 269 0.11 -2.43 -20.06
N LYS A 270 0.18 -1.10 -19.87
CA LYS A 270 1.29 -0.45 -19.17
C LYS A 270 1.30 -0.81 -17.68
N PHE A 271 0.15 -0.79 -17.05
CA PHE A 271 -0.02 -1.16 -15.64
C PHE A 271 0.45 -2.61 -15.39
N ALA A 272 -0.01 -3.56 -16.20
CA ALA A 272 0.43 -4.97 -16.14
C ALA A 272 1.94 -5.14 -16.34
N ALA A 273 2.54 -4.37 -17.25
CA ALA A 273 4.00 -4.33 -17.43
C ALA A 273 4.72 -3.82 -16.17
N MET A 274 4.18 -2.81 -15.48
CA MET A 274 4.72 -2.31 -14.20
C MET A 274 4.58 -3.36 -13.09
N VAL A 275 3.44 -4.07 -13.00
CA VAL A 275 3.25 -5.20 -12.06
C VAL A 275 4.31 -6.28 -12.27
N SER A 276 4.69 -6.62 -13.51
CA SER A 276 5.78 -7.58 -13.76
C SER A 276 7.17 -7.05 -13.37
N THR A 277 7.39 -5.73 -13.28
CA THR A 277 8.63 -5.20 -12.65
C THR A 277 8.63 -5.37 -11.13
N VAL A 278 7.46 -5.39 -10.48
CA VAL A 278 7.32 -5.72 -9.06
C VAL A 278 7.58 -7.20 -8.80
N ASP A 279 7.07 -8.10 -9.66
CA ASP A 279 7.39 -9.54 -9.56
C ASP A 279 8.91 -9.78 -9.64
N GLU A 280 9.58 -9.12 -10.60
CA GLU A 280 11.04 -9.18 -10.73
C GLU A 280 11.77 -8.55 -9.53
N ALA A 281 11.27 -7.44 -8.99
CA ALA A 281 11.81 -6.85 -7.76
C ALA A 281 11.80 -7.87 -6.61
N VAL A 282 10.64 -8.50 -6.35
CA VAL A 282 10.49 -9.51 -5.31
C VAL A 282 11.33 -10.77 -5.60
N ARG A 283 11.47 -11.17 -6.87
CA ARG A 283 12.38 -12.26 -7.30
C ARG A 283 13.84 -11.96 -6.94
N ASN A 284 14.27 -10.73 -7.21
CA ASN A 284 15.63 -10.27 -6.97
C ASN A 284 15.94 -10.10 -5.47
N ILE A 285 14.95 -9.69 -4.65
CA ILE A 285 15.06 -9.64 -3.19
C ILE A 285 15.07 -11.05 -2.59
N THR A 286 14.16 -11.94 -2.97
CA THR A 286 14.11 -13.31 -2.44
C THR A 286 15.30 -14.15 -2.86
N TYR A 287 15.89 -13.90 -4.04
CA TYR A 287 17.20 -14.43 -4.41
C TYR A 287 18.32 -13.90 -3.49
N ALA A 288 18.36 -12.60 -3.20
CA ALA A 288 19.38 -12.03 -2.30
C ALA A 288 19.26 -12.58 -0.86
N LEU A 289 18.05 -12.69 -0.31
CA LEU A 289 17.81 -13.32 1.00
C LEU A 289 18.31 -14.77 1.06
N ARG A 290 18.22 -15.52 -0.06
CA ARG A 290 18.76 -16.89 -0.15
C ARG A 290 20.28 -16.89 -0.29
N LYS A 291 20.84 -16.06 -1.17
CA LYS A 291 22.28 -15.95 -1.43
C LYS A 291 23.06 -15.55 -0.17
N TYR A 292 22.51 -14.63 0.62
CA TYR A 292 23.16 -14.09 1.82
C TYR A 292 22.60 -14.70 3.13
N GLY A 293 21.98 -15.88 3.08
CA GLY A 293 21.63 -16.68 4.28
C GLY A 293 20.33 -16.34 5.02
N TYR A 294 19.87 -15.08 4.99
CA TYR A 294 18.65 -14.58 5.67
C TYR A 294 17.41 -15.47 5.54
N TYR A 295 17.18 -16.05 4.35
CA TYR A 295 15.88 -16.60 3.95
C TYR A 295 15.31 -17.64 4.91
N LYS A 296 16.15 -18.50 5.52
CA LYS A 296 15.71 -19.52 6.48
C LYS A 296 15.06 -18.92 7.73
N ASN A 297 15.43 -17.70 8.11
CA ASN A 297 14.95 -16.98 9.29
C ASN A 297 14.26 -15.65 8.92
N SER A 298 13.63 -15.57 7.75
CA SER A 298 12.94 -14.36 7.27
C SER A 298 11.43 -14.52 7.29
N VAL A 299 10.70 -13.52 7.79
CA VAL A 299 9.26 -13.31 7.53
C VAL A 299 9.13 -12.28 6.42
N ILE A 300 8.56 -12.69 5.28
CA ILE A 300 8.31 -11.82 4.13
C ILE A 300 6.81 -11.54 4.08
N ILE A 301 6.43 -10.27 4.17
CA ILE A 301 5.05 -9.80 4.05
C ILE A 301 4.94 -9.06 2.71
N TYR A 302 3.86 -9.32 1.98
CA TYR A 302 3.49 -8.58 0.78
C TYR A 302 2.10 -7.96 0.99
N SER A 303 1.96 -6.67 0.68
CA SER A 303 0.72 -5.91 0.79
C SER A 303 0.65 -4.83 -0.30
N THR A 304 -0.54 -4.54 -0.83
CA THR A 304 -0.80 -3.21 -1.41
C THR A 304 -1.05 -2.17 -0.29
N ASP A 305 -0.97 -0.88 -0.57
CA ASP A 305 -1.41 0.18 0.35
C ASP A 305 -2.89 0.57 0.16
N ASN A 306 -3.43 0.49 -1.04
CA ASN A 306 -4.87 0.64 -1.32
C ASN A 306 -5.30 -0.17 -2.55
N GLY A 307 -6.60 -0.37 -2.74
CA GLY A 307 -7.15 -0.93 -3.98
C GLY A 307 -6.83 -0.07 -5.20
N ALA A 308 -6.96 -0.63 -6.41
CA ALA A 308 -6.55 0.04 -7.64
C ALA A 308 -7.41 1.25 -8.01
N GLN A 309 -6.85 2.09 -8.87
CA GLN A 309 -7.56 3.08 -9.68
C GLN A 309 -7.81 2.53 -11.10
N PRO A 310 -9.06 2.12 -11.47
CA PRO A 310 -9.32 1.51 -12.77
C PRO A 310 -9.09 2.44 -13.97
N PHE A 311 -9.19 3.75 -13.80
CA PHE A 311 -8.93 4.72 -14.87
C PHE A 311 -7.43 4.88 -15.19
N THR A 312 -6.54 4.38 -14.33
CA THR A 312 -5.09 4.30 -14.59
C THR A 312 -4.63 2.86 -14.90
N GLY A 313 -5.57 1.97 -15.21
CA GLY A 313 -5.28 0.62 -15.73
C GLY A 313 -5.18 -0.48 -14.69
N GLY A 314 -5.37 -0.21 -13.39
CA GLY A 314 -5.55 -1.26 -12.37
C GLY A 314 -6.95 -1.89 -12.42
N SER A 315 -7.21 -2.91 -11.61
CA SER A 315 -8.51 -3.61 -11.56
C SER A 315 -8.79 -4.23 -10.19
N ASN A 316 -10.01 -4.03 -9.69
CA ASN A 316 -10.48 -4.62 -8.43
C ASN A 316 -11.54 -5.72 -8.63
N TRP A 317 -11.85 -6.07 -9.88
CA TRP A 317 -12.92 -7.01 -10.21
C TRP A 317 -12.76 -8.37 -9.50
N PRO A 318 -13.82 -8.98 -8.93
CA PRO A 318 -15.24 -8.58 -8.99
C PRO A 318 -15.72 -7.65 -7.86
N LEU A 319 -14.79 -7.10 -7.06
CA LEU A 319 -15.11 -6.17 -5.96
C LEU A 319 -15.69 -4.85 -6.49
N ARG A 320 -16.41 -4.14 -5.61
CA ARG A 320 -17.06 -2.85 -5.90
C ARG A 320 -16.10 -1.68 -5.70
N GLY A 321 -16.13 -0.67 -6.57
CA GLY A 321 -15.36 0.56 -6.37
C GLY A 321 -13.83 0.44 -6.53
N ARG A 322 -13.12 1.37 -5.90
CA ARG A 322 -11.72 1.73 -6.25
C ARG A 322 -11.01 2.57 -5.19
N LYS A 323 -9.71 2.88 -5.42
CA LYS A 323 -8.94 3.90 -4.69
C LYS A 323 -9.79 5.15 -4.40
N GLY A 324 -9.77 5.60 -3.15
CA GLY A 324 -10.55 6.74 -2.65
C GLY A 324 -12.03 6.45 -2.35
N THR A 325 -12.42 5.18 -2.20
CA THR A 325 -13.82 4.80 -1.88
C THR A 325 -13.87 3.70 -0.81
N TYR A 326 -14.93 3.66 0.00
CA TYR A 326 -15.07 2.69 1.12
C TYR A 326 -15.66 1.33 0.72
N TRP A 327 -16.00 1.17 -0.56
CA TRP A 327 -16.37 -0.11 -1.18
C TRP A 327 -15.20 -1.10 -1.16
N GLU A 328 -15.47 -2.41 -1.20
CA GLU A 328 -14.47 -3.47 -1.02
C GLU A 328 -13.25 -3.33 -1.96
N GLY A 329 -13.44 -2.88 -3.20
CA GLY A 329 -12.39 -2.63 -4.18
C GLY A 329 -11.52 -1.39 -3.91
N GLY A 330 -11.83 -0.57 -2.90
CA GLY A 330 -10.93 0.45 -2.37
C GLY A 330 -10.07 -0.03 -1.20
N ILE A 331 -10.63 -0.88 -0.33
CA ILE A 331 -10.08 -1.20 1.00
C ILE A 331 -9.64 -2.66 1.21
N ARG A 332 -10.06 -3.62 0.38
CA ARG A 332 -9.67 -5.03 0.52
C ARG A 332 -8.37 -5.27 -0.25
N GLY A 333 -7.26 -5.34 0.48
CA GLY A 333 -5.93 -5.34 -0.11
C GLY A 333 -5.51 -6.72 -0.63
N VAL A 334 -4.73 -6.74 -1.72
CA VAL A 334 -3.90 -7.91 -2.05
C VAL A 334 -2.87 -8.09 -0.94
N GLY A 335 -2.77 -9.30 -0.36
CA GLY A 335 -1.77 -9.57 0.66
C GLY A 335 -1.47 -11.06 0.88
N PHE A 336 -0.21 -11.36 1.20
CA PHE A 336 0.23 -12.69 1.61
C PHE A 336 1.44 -12.62 2.55
N VAL A 337 1.64 -13.68 3.34
CA VAL A 337 2.84 -13.88 4.15
C VAL A 337 3.57 -15.14 3.70
N HIS A 338 4.86 -15.01 3.47
CA HIS A 338 5.75 -16.11 3.10
C HIS A 338 6.92 -16.20 4.10
N SER A 339 7.08 -17.35 4.75
CA SER A 339 8.21 -17.59 5.65
C SER A 339 8.43 -19.08 5.90
N PRO A 340 9.69 -19.55 6.01
CA PRO A 340 10.00 -20.85 6.61
C PRO A 340 9.58 -20.99 8.08
N LEU A 341 9.25 -19.90 8.77
CA LEU A 341 8.82 -19.90 10.18
C LEU A 341 7.29 -20.10 10.37
N LEU A 342 6.52 -20.13 9.28
CA LEU A 342 5.09 -20.45 9.31
C LEU A 342 4.88 -21.93 9.69
N ARG A 343 4.09 -22.20 10.74
CA ARG A 343 3.75 -23.56 11.22
C ARG A 343 2.80 -24.29 10.29
N ARG A 344 1.81 -23.58 9.71
CA ARG A 344 0.91 -24.07 8.66
C ARG A 344 1.07 -23.21 7.40
N ARG A 345 1.50 -23.83 6.31
CA ARG A 345 1.78 -23.22 5.00
C ARG A 345 0.85 -23.75 3.92
N ARG A 346 0.96 -23.20 2.70
CA ARG A 346 0.18 -23.59 1.52
C ARG A 346 -1.34 -23.49 1.75
N ARG A 347 -1.78 -22.42 2.39
CA ARG A 347 -3.18 -22.21 2.76
C ARG A 347 -3.71 -20.82 2.40
N ILE A 348 -5.02 -20.75 2.25
CA ILE A 348 -5.78 -19.50 2.23
C ILE A 348 -6.21 -19.16 3.68
N SER A 349 -6.17 -17.89 4.05
CA SER A 349 -6.73 -17.38 5.30
C SER A 349 -7.89 -16.44 5.01
N ARG A 350 -9.06 -16.75 5.59
CA ARG A 350 -10.25 -15.88 5.60
C ARG A 350 -10.52 -15.25 6.97
N ALA A 351 -9.58 -15.39 7.91
CA ALA A 351 -9.59 -14.65 9.17
C ALA A 351 -9.53 -13.14 8.91
N LEU A 352 -10.26 -12.34 9.68
CA LEU A 352 -10.33 -10.89 9.50
C LEU A 352 -9.02 -10.23 9.99
N LEU A 353 -8.28 -9.59 9.07
CA LEU A 353 -7.02 -8.88 9.36
C LEU A 353 -7.09 -7.45 8.80
N HIS A 354 -6.31 -6.54 9.39
CA HIS A 354 -6.20 -5.13 8.98
C HIS A 354 -4.74 -4.64 9.04
N ILE A 355 -4.39 -3.61 8.26
CA ILE A 355 -3.01 -3.11 8.16
C ILE A 355 -2.41 -2.61 9.50
N THR A 356 -3.26 -2.18 10.46
CA THR A 356 -2.81 -1.84 11.83
C THR A 356 -2.28 -3.04 12.61
N ASP A 357 -2.72 -4.28 12.29
CA ASP A 357 -2.30 -5.49 13.00
C ASP A 357 -0.80 -5.76 12.85
N TRP A 358 -0.18 -5.25 11.78
CA TRP A 358 1.25 -5.44 11.55
C TRP A 358 2.13 -4.81 12.64
N PHE A 359 1.74 -3.70 13.27
CA PHE A 359 2.56 -3.08 14.32
C PHE A 359 2.78 -4.04 15.52
N PRO A 360 1.74 -4.47 16.27
CA PRO A 360 1.94 -5.40 17.39
C PRO A 360 2.40 -6.78 16.94
N THR A 361 1.99 -7.26 15.76
CA THR A 361 2.44 -8.56 15.21
C THR A 361 3.95 -8.57 14.99
N LEU A 362 4.52 -7.51 14.40
CA LEU A 362 5.94 -7.44 14.07
C LEU A 362 6.80 -7.10 15.30
N VAL A 363 6.32 -6.24 16.21
CA VAL A 363 6.97 -6.00 17.51
C VAL A 363 6.97 -7.28 18.37
N GLY A 364 5.87 -8.03 18.40
CA GLY A 364 5.79 -9.33 19.09
C GLY A 364 6.71 -10.40 18.47
N LEU A 365 6.80 -10.47 17.14
CA LEU A 365 7.76 -11.33 16.44
C LEU A 365 9.22 -10.97 16.73
N ALA A 366 9.51 -9.69 16.93
CA ALA A 366 10.81 -9.18 17.34
C ALA A 366 11.13 -9.43 18.83
N GLY A 367 10.18 -9.95 19.63
CA GLY A 367 10.33 -10.06 21.09
C GLY A 367 10.27 -8.71 21.81
N GLY A 368 9.83 -7.64 21.14
CA GLY A 368 9.66 -6.31 21.72
C GLY A 368 8.40 -6.22 22.58
N ASN A 369 8.41 -5.30 23.55
CA ASN A 369 7.29 -5.10 24.46
C ASN A 369 6.22 -4.17 23.85
N VAL A 370 5.17 -4.76 23.28
CA VAL A 370 4.01 -4.05 22.71
C VAL A 370 3.34 -3.11 23.73
N SER A 371 3.35 -3.43 25.02
CA SER A 371 2.73 -2.61 26.08
C SER A 371 3.40 -1.26 26.29
N LYS A 372 4.59 -1.01 25.71
CA LYS A 372 5.18 0.34 25.62
C LYS A 372 4.36 1.30 24.75
N SER A 373 3.51 0.78 23.86
CA SER A 373 2.68 1.57 22.93
C SER A 373 1.20 1.48 23.30
N PRO A 374 0.72 2.28 24.26
CA PRO A 374 -0.68 2.26 24.69
C PRO A 374 -1.61 2.81 23.59
N GLY A 375 -2.78 2.18 23.42
CA GLY A 375 -3.82 2.63 22.49
C GLY A 375 -3.59 2.29 21.01
N LEU A 376 -2.96 1.15 20.71
CA LEU A 376 -2.96 0.57 19.36
C LEU A 376 -4.36 0.05 19.02
N ASP A 377 -4.76 0.16 17.75
CA ASP A 377 -5.97 -0.47 17.20
C ASP A 377 -5.68 -1.81 16.50
N GLY A 378 -4.41 -2.15 16.33
CA GLY A 378 -3.92 -3.43 15.84
C GLY A 378 -3.91 -4.54 16.91
N TYR A 379 -3.96 -5.79 16.47
CA TYR A 379 -3.79 -6.99 17.29
C TYR A 379 -2.60 -7.83 16.79
N ASP A 380 -1.95 -8.61 17.67
CA ASP A 380 -1.03 -9.66 17.19
C ASP A 380 -1.84 -10.76 16.46
N VAL A 381 -1.61 -10.88 15.15
CA VAL A 381 -2.23 -11.88 14.28
C VAL A 381 -1.22 -12.93 13.79
N TRP A 382 0.00 -12.98 14.33
CA TRP A 382 0.94 -14.07 13.99
C TRP A 382 0.38 -15.47 14.31
N PRO A 383 -0.32 -15.72 15.44
CA PRO A 383 -0.96 -17.02 15.68
C PRO A 383 -2.05 -17.33 14.65
N THR A 384 -2.82 -16.33 14.25
CA THR A 384 -3.87 -16.41 13.22
C THR A 384 -3.27 -16.75 11.84
N ILE A 385 -2.17 -16.10 11.45
CA ILE A 385 -1.48 -16.34 10.18
C ILE A 385 -0.77 -17.71 10.21
N SER A 386 0.18 -17.88 11.13
CA SER A 386 1.13 -18.99 11.19
C SER A 386 0.50 -20.32 11.61
N GLU A 387 -0.47 -20.29 12.53
CA GLU A 387 -1.09 -21.50 13.08
C GLU A 387 -2.50 -21.76 12.55
N GLY A 388 -3.14 -20.76 11.94
CA GLY A 388 -4.55 -20.85 11.54
C GLY A 388 -5.50 -20.88 12.73
N LYS A 389 -5.15 -20.19 13.82
CA LYS A 389 -6.08 -19.84 14.90
C LYS A 389 -7.11 -18.80 14.41
N GLU A 390 -8.16 -18.59 15.18
CA GLU A 390 -9.12 -17.51 14.94
C GLU A 390 -8.45 -16.13 15.04
N SER A 391 -9.09 -15.10 14.48
CA SER A 391 -8.57 -13.73 14.60
C SER A 391 -9.02 -13.11 15.93
N PRO A 392 -8.12 -12.46 16.70
CA PRO A 392 -8.54 -11.59 17.79
C PRO A 392 -9.37 -10.40 17.27
N ARG A 393 -9.15 -9.98 16.02
CA ARG A 393 -9.89 -8.91 15.37
C ARG A 393 -11.31 -9.34 15.00
N GLN A 394 -12.29 -8.68 15.61
CA GLN A 394 -13.73 -8.88 15.35
C GLN A 394 -14.39 -7.69 14.62
N GLU A 395 -13.73 -6.53 14.57
CA GLU A 395 -14.23 -5.31 13.91
C GLU A 395 -13.08 -4.53 13.25
N ILE A 396 -13.44 -3.66 12.30
CA ILE A 396 -12.56 -2.70 11.64
C ILE A 396 -13.33 -1.38 11.50
N LEU A 397 -12.83 -0.32 12.13
CA LEU A 397 -13.16 1.02 11.65
C LEU A 397 -12.33 1.28 10.39
N TYR A 398 -12.95 1.66 9.28
CA TYR A 398 -12.19 2.11 8.12
C TYR A 398 -11.83 3.58 8.34
N ASN A 399 -12.80 4.48 8.35
CA ASN A 399 -12.57 5.90 8.62
C ASN A 399 -13.84 6.61 9.12
N ILE A 400 -13.65 7.81 9.67
CA ILE A 400 -14.66 8.82 9.95
C ILE A 400 -14.11 10.15 9.44
N ASP A 401 -14.56 10.61 8.28
CA ASP A 401 -14.16 11.89 7.69
C ASP A 401 -15.32 12.91 7.75
N PRO A 402 -15.26 13.89 8.69
CA PRO A 402 -16.24 14.96 8.80
C PRO A 402 -15.95 16.16 7.88
N LEU A 403 -14.88 16.13 7.07
CA LEU A 403 -14.54 17.17 6.09
C LEU A 403 -14.88 16.79 4.65
N HIS A 404 -15.09 15.50 4.36
CA HIS A 404 -15.54 15.06 3.03
C HIS A 404 -16.88 15.71 2.66
N LYS A 405 -16.89 16.42 1.53
CA LYS A 405 -18.11 16.98 0.94
C LYS A 405 -18.49 16.16 -0.29
N PRO A 406 -19.77 15.81 -0.49
CA PRO A 406 -20.20 15.14 -1.71
C PRO A 406 -19.91 16.03 -2.94
N PRO A 407 -19.64 15.45 -4.12
CA PRO A 407 -19.27 16.19 -5.33
C PRO A 407 -20.49 16.88 -5.99
N THR A 408 -21.11 17.81 -5.29
CA THR A 408 -22.32 18.55 -5.71
C THR A 408 -22.20 20.08 -5.55
N GLN A 409 -21.01 20.64 -5.80
CA GLN A 409 -20.85 22.08 -6.08
C GLN A 409 -19.55 22.38 -6.85
N THR A 410 -19.43 21.81 -8.05
CA THR A 410 -18.38 22.19 -9.03
C THR A 410 -18.98 22.24 -10.43
N MET A 411 -20.05 23.04 -10.57
CA MET A 411 -20.48 23.54 -11.88
C MET A 411 -19.46 24.54 -12.39
N MET A 412 -19.12 24.43 -13.67
CA MET A 412 -18.51 25.45 -14.53
C MET A 412 -17.16 26.06 -14.07
N TRP A 413 -16.16 25.85 -14.92
CA TRP A 413 -15.01 26.72 -15.04
C TRP A 413 -15.50 28.05 -15.65
N ASP A 414 -15.39 29.14 -14.90
CA ASP A 414 -15.97 30.43 -15.31
C ASP A 414 -14.96 31.24 -16.13
N THR A 415 -14.96 31.07 -17.46
CA THR A 415 -14.18 31.93 -18.37
C THR A 415 -14.87 33.27 -18.60
N SER A 416 -14.91 34.11 -17.57
CA SER A 416 -15.02 35.56 -17.74
C SER A 416 -14.71 36.32 -16.45
N THR A 417 -13.47 36.83 -16.33
CA THR A 417 -13.21 38.20 -15.84
C THR A 417 -11.74 38.56 -16.09
N GLU A 418 -11.48 39.29 -17.18
CA GLU A 418 -10.35 40.22 -17.19
C GLU A 418 -10.71 41.45 -16.34
N GLY A 419 -9.70 42.20 -15.90
CA GLY A 419 -9.85 43.16 -14.80
C GLY A 419 -10.78 44.34 -15.10
N ALA A 420 -11.64 44.66 -14.14
CA ALA A 420 -12.33 45.95 -14.10
C ALA A 420 -11.39 47.05 -13.58
N SER A 421 -11.23 48.13 -14.34
CA SER A 421 -10.62 49.37 -13.88
C SER A 421 -11.51 50.56 -14.27
N ASP A 422 -11.68 51.51 -13.35
CA ASP A 422 -12.53 52.67 -13.55
C ASP A 422 -12.02 53.60 -14.67
N ARG A 423 -12.94 54.08 -15.53
CA ARG A 423 -13.34 55.51 -15.56
C ARG A 423 -14.48 55.87 -16.52
N LYS A 424 -15.33 56.76 -16.03
CA LYS A 424 -16.48 57.46 -16.62
C LYS A 424 -16.29 57.99 -18.06
N SER A 425 -17.33 57.90 -18.89
CA SER A 425 -17.80 59.04 -19.74
C SER A 425 -19.21 58.80 -20.33
N LYS A 426 -19.77 59.81 -21.01
CA LYS A 426 -21.21 60.01 -21.31
C LYS A 426 -21.66 59.36 -22.64
N GLY A 427 -22.97 59.11 -22.81
CA GLY A 427 -23.60 58.66 -24.08
C GLY A 427 -23.93 59.82 -25.07
N PRO A 428 -24.83 59.66 -26.08
CA PRO A 428 -25.80 58.58 -26.32
C PRO A 428 -25.71 57.88 -27.73
N HIS A 429 -26.70 57.04 -28.08
CA HIS A 429 -26.80 56.28 -29.36
C HIS A 429 -27.14 57.13 -30.60
N PRO A 430 -26.91 56.61 -31.85
CA PRO A 430 -28.04 56.01 -32.60
C PRO A 430 -27.74 54.83 -33.57
N ALA A 431 -28.79 54.02 -33.81
CA ALA A 431 -29.22 53.32 -35.04
C ALA A 431 -28.35 52.30 -35.85
N PHE A 432 -28.84 51.05 -35.86
CA PHE A 432 -29.04 50.12 -37.02
C PHE A 432 -28.02 49.94 -38.18
N LYS A 433 -27.63 48.67 -38.43
CA LYS A 433 -27.90 47.92 -39.69
C LYS A 433 -27.45 46.44 -39.64
N THR A 434 -28.19 45.54 -40.28
CA THR A 434 -27.82 44.11 -40.49
C THR A 434 -27.72 43.77 -41.99
N PRO A 435 -26.76 42.91 -42.39
CA PRO A 435 -26.98 42.11 -43.62
C PRO A 435 -26.43 40.67 -43.62
N LYS A 436 -27.37 39.72 -43.76
CA LYS A 436 -27.41 38.54 -44.66
C LYS A 436 -26.18 37.58 -44.82
N LYS A 437 -26.51 36.28 -44.74
CA LYS A 437 -25.65 35.09 -45.03
C LYS A 437 -25.19 35.00 -46.50
N LYS A 438 -24.04 34.34 -46.74
CA LYS A 438 -23.77 33.61 -48.01
C LYS A 438 -23.18 32.21 -47.73
N LYS A 439 -23.53 31.22 -48.55
CA LYS A 439 -22.94 29.87 -48.58
C LYS A 439 -21.86 29.80 -49.70
N LYS A 440 -20.91 28.87 -49.59
CA LYS A 440 -20.19 28.28 -50.75
C LYS A 440 -20.00 26.77 -50.57
N LYS A 441 -19.93 26.03 -51.68
CA LYS A 441 -19.60 24.60 -51.76
C LYS A 441 -18.30 24.42 -52.56
N ILE A 442 -17.47 23.50 -52.07
CA ILE A 442 -16.69 22.46 -52.79
C ILE A 442 -16.35 22.70 -54.28
N LEU A 443 -15.05 22.59 -54.60
CA LEU A 443 -14.59 21.82 -55.78
C LEU A 443 -13.34 20.98 -55.39
N LYS A 444 -13.05 19.90 -56.12
CA LYS A 444 -11.97 18.93 -55.84
C LYS A 444 -10.74 19.16 -56.73
N GLN A 445 -9.55 18.74 -56.28
CA GLN A 445 -8.53 18.10 -57.14
C GLN A 445 -7.49 17.30 -56.32
N GLN A 446 -6.83 16.33 -56.99
CA GLN A 446 -5.79 15.38 -56.52
C GLN A 446 -5.27 14.61 -57.77
N PRO A 447 -4.20 13.78 -57.71
CA PRO A 447 -2.99 13.77 -56.86
C PRO A 447 -1.68 13.50 -57.65
N LYS A 448 -0.50 13.51 -56.97
CA LYS A 448 0.77 12.74 -57.22
C LYS A 448 1.99 13.50 -56.64
N GLN A 449 3.19 12.93 -56.45
CA GLN A 449 3.61 11.73 -55.69
C GLN A 449 5.16 11.77 -55.47
N LYS A 450 5.71 11.02 -54.50
CA LYS A 450 7.16 10.85 -54.15
C LYS A 450 7.78 12.12 -53.50
N SER A 451 8.90 12.07 -52.77
CA SER A 451 9.83 10.97 -52.45
C SER A 451 10.26 11.00 -50.96
N ALA A 452 10.99 9.98 -50.49
CA ALA A 452 11.53 9.87 -49.12
C ALA A 452 13.07 9.90 -49.11
N PHE A 453 13.69 10.26 -47.98
CA PHE A 453 15.12 9.97 -47.73
C PHE A 453 15.44 9.78 -46.24
N LYS A 454 16.58 9.12 -45.95
CA LYS A 454 16.94 8.65 -44.60
C LYS A 454 18.47 8.61 -44.38
N LEU A 455 18.96 9.43 -43.45
CA LEU A 455 20.15 9.26 -42.58
C LEU A 455 21.51 8.80 -43.19
N LYS A 456 22.59 9.62 -43.08
CA LYS A 456 23.77 9.35 -42.19
C LYS A 456 25.04 10.25 -42.38
N THR A 457 25.61 10.64 -41.23
CA THR A 457 27.05 10.74 -40.84
C THR A 457 28.12 11.64 -41.54
N THR A 458 28.60 12.62 -40.77
CA THR A 458 30.03 12.90 -40.37
C THR A 458 30.99 13.82 -41.17
N LYS A 459 31.86 14.47 -40.36
CA LYS A 459 33.20 15.10 -40.59
C LYS A 459 33.29 16.65 -40.70
N LYS A 460 34.28 17.16 -39.94
CA LYS A 460 34.95 18.49 -39.94
C LYS A 460 35.82 18.66 -41.22
N PRO A 461 36.29 19.86 -41.68
CA PRO A 461 37.10 20.79 -40.84
C PRO A 461 37.25 22.31 -41.19
N ARG A 462 37.77 23.06 -40.18
CA ARG A 462 38.60 24.30 -40.29
C ARG A 462 37.89 25.59 -40.80
N LYS A 463 38.41 26.83 -40.60
CA LYS A 463 39.84 27.27 -40.58
C LYS A 463 40.39 28.17 -39.42
N PHE A 464 40.10 29.48 -39.35
CA PHE A 464 41.07 30.54 -38.92
C PHE A 464 40.42 31.74 -38.18
N SER A 465 41.11 32.67 -37.47
CA SER A 465 42.49 32.69 -36.92
C SER A 465 42.84 33.96 -36.09
N ARG A 466 43.52 33.78 -34.92
CA ARG A 466 44.40 34.76 -34.20
C ARG A 466 43.73 36.03 -33.62
N HIS A 467 44.31 36.78 -32.67
CA HIS A 467 45.67 36.84 -32.10
C HIS A 467 45.76 36.51 -30.58
N ALA A 468 46.98 36.58 -30.00
CA ALA A 468 47.27 36.25 -28.60
C ALA A 468 48.37 37.16 -27.99
N ALA A 469 48.37 37.33 -26.67
CA ALA A 469 49.40 38.02 -25.89
C ALA A 469 49.66 37.29 -24.54
N LYS A 470 50.79 37.58 -23.87
CA LYS A 470 51.27 36.86 -22.66
C LYS A 470 50.94 37.62 -21.34
N PRO A 471 50.81 36.93 -20.20
CA PRO A 471 50.57 37.53 -18.88
C PRO A 471 51.85 37.95 -18.14
N LYS A 472 51.73 38.84 -17.14
CA LYS A 472 52.75 39.13 -16.11
C LYS A 472 52.10 39.52 -14.76
N ALA A 473 52.92 39.47 -13.72
CA ALA A 473 52.78 40.04 -12.36
C ALA A 473 52.08 39.21 -11.24
N LYS A 474 52.85 39.02 -10.15
CA LYS A 474 52.46 38.75 -8.76
C LYS A 474 53.60 39.21 -7.84
N PRO A 475 53.30 39.85 -6.70
CA PRO A 475 53.91 39.55 -5.39
C PRO A 475 53.01 38.54 -4.64
N ARG A 476 53.42 37.64 -3.73
CA ARG A 476 54.36 37.69 -2.58
C ARG A 476 53.88 38.64 -1.46
N SER A 477 53.83 38.27 -0.17
CA SER A 477 54.09 36.96 0.50
C SER A 477 53.88 37.08 2.02
N ARG A 478 53.63 35.96 2.75
CA ARG A 478 54.24 35.69 4.09
C ARG A 478 53.98 34.25 4.61
N VAL A 479 55.07 33.53 4.97
CA VAL A 479 55.25 32.38 5.93
C VAL A 479 54.26 31.18 5.95
N PHE A 480 54.59 29.95 6.38
CA PHE A 480 55.75 29.40 7.12
C PHE A 480 56.32 28.07 6.53
N THR A 481 57.33 27.49 7.19
CA THR A 481 58.13 26.27 6.85
C THR A 481 57.43 24.93 7.18
N LYS A 482 57.65 23.74 6.59
CA LYS A 482 58.74 23.06 5.80
C LYS A 482 59.61 22.07 6.61
N LEU A 483 59.38 20.75 6.47
CA LEU A 483 60.29 19.61 6.75
C LEU A 483 59.81 18.37 5.94
N LYS A 484 60.52 17.93 4.89
CA LYS A 484 61.43 16.74 4.78
C LYS A 484 60.82 15.35 5.02
N HIS A 485 60.79 14.47 3.99
CA HIS A 485 61.81 13.42 3.74
C HIS A 485 61.65 12.73 2.35
N LYS A 486 62.49 11.72 2.05
CA LYS A 486 62.70 10.99 0.75
C LYS A 486 62.73 9.46 1.05
N PRO A 487 62.43 8.52 0.11
CA PRO A 487 63.26 8.13 -1.07
C PRO A 487 62.44 7.99 -2.40
N VAL A 488 62.91 7.75 -3.65
CA VAL A 488 64.08 7.06 -4.29
C VAL A 488 63.83 5.51 -4.38
N SER A 489 63.96 4.76 -5.50
CA SER A 489 64.53 4.95 -6.86
C SER A 489 64.12 3.89 -7.93
N LYS A 490 64.26 4.26 -9.24
CA LYS A 490 64.58 3.40 -10.45
C LYS A 490 63.53 2.34 -10.89
N SER A 491 63.45 1.84 -12.14
CA SER A 491 64.23 1.98 -13.40
C SER A 491 63.33 2.01 -14.70
N LYS A 492 63.93 1.93 -15.91
CA LYS A 492 63.30 1.92 -17.28
C LYS A 492 64.16 1.00 -18.24
N PRO A 493 64.10 1.05 -19.60
CA PRO A 493 63.10 0.43 -20.51
C PRO A 493 63.69 -0.34 -21.74
N VAL A 494 62.85 -1.09 -22.49
CA VAL A 494 63.12 -1.68 -23.84
C VAL A 494 61.76 -1.70 -24.58
N SER A 495 61.42 -1.03 -25.70
CA SER A 495 61.98 -0.78 -27.05
C SER A 495 61.40 -1.74 -28.15
N LYS A 496 61.25 -1.25 -29.40
CA LYS A 496 60.54 -1.92 -30.53
C LYS A 496 61.46 -2.08 -31.76
N PRO A 497 61.12 -2.99 -32.71
CA PRO A 497 60.72 -2.54 -34.06
C PRO A 497 59.36 -3.16 -34.50
N LYS A 498 58.57 -2.71 -35.51
CA LYS A 498 58.69 -1.88 -36.74
C LYS A 498 58.99 -2.62 -38.07
N THR A 499 57.93 -2.88 -38.84
CA THR A 499 57.87 -2.91 -40.33
C THR A 499 56.43 -2.52 -40.76
N LYS A 500 56.13 -2.34 -42.07
CA LYS A 500 55.14 -1.33 -42.51
C LYS A 500 54.31 -1.62 -43.79
N GLU A 501 53.13 -0.96 -43.85
CA GLU A 501 52.29 -0.61 -45.04
C GLU A 501 51.59 -1.78 -45.83
N TYR A 502 50.57 -1.60 -46.71
CA TYR A 502 49.80 -0.39 -47.11
C TYR A 502 48.27 -0.59 -47.42
N CYS A 503 47.90 -0.79 -48.70
CA CYS A 503 46.54 -0.67 -49.29
C CYS A 503 45.62 -1.88 -49.00
N GLN A 504 44.35 -1.74 -48.61
CA GLN A 504 43.13 -1.18 -49.26
C GLN A 504 42.41 -2.12 -50.26
N HIS A 505 41.26 -2.69 -49.87
CA HIS A 505 39.91 -2.34 -50.38
C HIS A 505 38.77 -3.12 -49.66
N GLN A 506 37.51 -2.69 -49.87
CA GLN A 506 36.23 -3.28 -49.41
C GLN A 506 35.29 -3.44 -50.63
N PRO A 507 34.03 -3.96 -50.57
CA PRO A 507 33.24 -4.59 -49.48
C PRO A 507 32.59 -5.96 -49.86
N PRO A 508 31.82 -6.63 -48.96
CA PRO A 508 31.12 -7.89 -49.25
C PRO A 508 29.64 -7.74 -49.70
N SER A 509 29.10 -8.74 -50.40
CA SER A 509 27.66 -8.95 -50.67
C SER A 509 27.32 -10.42 -51.05
N PRO A 510 26.04 -10.86 -51.04
CA PRO A 510 25.66 -12.26 -50.80
C PRO A 510 25.12 -13.02 -52.02
N TYR A 511 25.01 -14.36 -51.93
CA TYR A 511 24.37 -15.19 -52.95
C TYR A 511 23.46 -16.33 -52.41
N ARG A 512 22.35 -16.51 -53.12
CA ARG A 512 21.50 -17.71 -53.37
C ARG A 512 21.47 -17.81 -54.93
N PRO A 513 21.25 -18.96 -55.62
CA PRO A 513 19.99 -19.72 -55.50
C PRO A 513 19.94 -21.19 -56.06
N HIS A 514 18.71 -21.73 -56.20
CA HIS A 514 18.14 -22.63 -57.23
C HIS A 514 18.74 -24.00 -57.69
N LEU A 515 18.00 -25.08 -57.34
CA LEU A 515 17.08 -25.88 -58.19
C LEU A 515 17.56 -26.88 -59.27
N LYS A 516 17.03 -28.11 -59.20
CA LYS A 516 16.66 -29.02 -60.32
C LYS A 516 15.62 -30.05 -59.84
N SER A 517 14.98 -30.83 -60.74
CA SER A 517 13.90 -31.79 -60.42
C SER A 517 13.67 -32.84 -61.54
N HIS A 518 12.95 -33.95 -61.25
CA HIS A 518 12.53 -34.97 -62.22
C HIS A 518 11.21 -35.68 -61.82
N SER A 519 10.33 -35.89 -62.82
CA SER A 519 9.31 -36.97 -63.07
C SER A 519 8.85 -37.91 -61.93
N SER A 520 7.58 -38.34 -61.80
CA SER A 520 6.29 -38.15 -62.55
C SER A 520 5.11 -38.59 -61.63
N GLY A 521 3.80 -38.60 -61.95
CA GLY A 521 3.00 -38.31 -63.15
C GLY A 521 1.47 -38.24 -62.81
N THR A 522 0.55 -38.45 -63.77
CA THR A 522 -0.93 -38.37 -63.58
C THR A 522 -1.69 -39.34 -64.52
N PRO A 523 -2.99 -39.67 -64.31
CA PRO A 523 -4.13 -38.86 -64.84
C PRO A 523 -5.44 -38.96 -63.97
N PRO A 524 -6.66 -38.52 -64.41
CA PRO A 524 -7.03 -37.12 -64.73
C PRO A 524 -8.41 -36.66 -64.17
N ALA A 525 -8.80 -35.40 -64.49
CA ALA A 525 -10.17 -34.82 -64.40
C ALA A 525 -10.69 -34.51 -62.96
N THR A 526 -11.75 -33.73 -62.65
CA THR A 526 -12.59 -32.66 -63.28
C THR A 526 -13.37 -31.96 -62.12
N ALA A 527 -14.04 -30.79 -62.19
CA ALA A 527 -14.15 -29.64 -63.11
C ALA A 527 -14.47 -28.36 -62.27
N ASN A 528 -14.80 -27.22 -62.88
CA ASN A 528 -15.02 -25.89 -62.26
C ASN A 528 -16.36 -25.28 -62.79
N PRO A 529 -16.91 -24.12 -62.35
CA PRO A 529 -16.67 -23.27 -61.15
C PRO A 529 -17.96 -22.58 -60.54
N LYS A 530 -17.75 -21.56 -59.67
CA LYS A 530 -18.48 -20.24 -59.56
C LYS A 530 -19.79 -20.01 -58.74
N THR A 531 -19.69 -18.96 -57.88
CA THR A 531 -20.69 -17.94 -57.43
C THR A 531 -21.80 -18.22 -56.39
N GLN A 532 -22.05 -17.19 -55.55
CA GLN A 532 -23.22 -17.00 -54.64
C GLN A 532 -24.31 -16.16 -55.32
N PRO A 533 -25.56 -16.10 -54.79
CA PRO A 533 -25.94 -15.01 -53.86
C PRO A 533 -26.90 -15.41 -52.70
N GLN A 534 -27.44 -14.41 -51.98
CA GLN A 534 -28.43 -14.51 -50.87
C GLN A 534 -29.87 -14.71 -51.44
N THR A 535 -30.95 -15.09 -50.72
CA THR A 535 -31.55 -14.54 -49.47
C THR A 535 -32.53 -15.51 -48.74
N GLU A 536 -33.17 -15.03 -47.66
CA GLU A 536 -34.22 -15.62 -46.78
C GLU A 536 -35.57 -16.02 -47.49
N PRO A 537 -36.55 -16.76 -46.87
CA PRO A 537 -37.23 -16.37 -45.60
C PRO A 537 -37.75 -17.45 -44.59
N CYS A 538 -37.91 -16.98 -43.34
CA CYS A 538 -38.87 -17.29 -42.25
C CYS A 538 -39.99 -18.38 -42.38
N PHE A 539 -40.26 -19.14 -41.28
CA PHE A 539 -41.62 -19.34 -40.69
C PHE A 539 -41.61 -19.77 -39.20
N ARG A 540 -42.79 -19.79 -38.52
CA ARG A 540 -43.00 -19.97 -37.05
C ARG A 540 -44.17 -20.91 -36.67
N SER A 541 -44.03 -21.67 -35.57
CA SER A 541 -45.11 -22.09 -34.63
C SER A 541 -44.49 -22.59 -33.31
N LYS A 542 -44.87 -22.09 -32.10
CA LYS A 542 -46.03 -22.44 -31.24
C LYS A 542 -46.10 -23.93 -30.89
N SER A 543 -45.77 -24.42 -29.67
CA SER A 543 -46.20 -24.10 -28.28
C SER A 543 -47.38 -24.95 -27.78
N ARG A 544 -47.18 -25.69 -26.67
CA ARG A 544 -48.25 -26.06 -25.72
C ARG A 544 -47.69 -26.45 -24.34
N GLN A 545 -48.46 -26.19 -23.28
CA GLN A 545 -48.24 -26.68 -21.92
C GLN A 545 -49.25 -27.79 -21.58
N THR A 546 -48.92 -28.66 -20.63
CA THR A 546 -49.88 -29.42 -19.80
C THR A 546 -49.39 -29.46 -18.34
N THR A 547 -50.26 -29.77 -17.39
CA THR A 547 -50.08 -29.51 -15.94
C THR A 547 -50.70 -30.59 -15.05
N SER A 548 -50.48 -30.46 -13.72
CA SER A 548 -51.13 -31.18 -12.59
C SER A 548 -50.35 -32.38 -12.01
N LYS A 549 -50.50 -32.85 -10.75
CA LYS A 549 -50.63 -32.31 -9.35
C LYS A 549 -51.08 -33.49 -8.45
N LYS A 550 -50.93 -33.38 -7.11
CA LYS A 550 -51.29 -34.38 -6.05
C LYS A 550 -50.41 -35.67 -6.04
N GLN A 551 -50.36 -36.51 -4.98
CA GLN A 551 -50.91 -36.38 -3.61
C GLN A 551 -49.82 -36.52 -2.51
N ASN A 552 -49.86 -37.54 -1.61
CA ASN A 552 -49.07 -37.67 -0.37
C ASN A 552 -49.17 -39.10 0.25
N VAL A 553 -48.38 -39.35 1.33
CA VAL A 553 -48.49 -40.34 2.46
C VAL A 553 -47.21 -41.24 2.57
N SER A 554 -46.28 -41.09 3.54
CA SER A 554 -46.24 -41.44 5.00
C SER A 554 -45.98 -42.95 5.30
N LEU A 555 -45.23 -43.42 6.31
CA LEU A 555 -44.59 -42.81 7.51
C LEU A 555 -43.43 -43.70 8.09
N SER A 556 -42.94 -43.40 9.32
CA SER A 556 -41.91 -44.11 10.15
C SER A 556 -40.42 -43.93 9.74
N GLY A 557 -39.40 -44.01 10.62
CA GLY A 557 -39.36 -44.22 12.08
C GLY A 557 -37.98 -43.84 12.69
N ARG A 558 -37.85 -43.79 14.03
CA ARG A 558 -36.60 -43.44 14.77
C ARG A 558 -35.78 -44.67 15.18
N PRO A 559 -34.47 -44.50 15.43
CA PRO A 559 -33.90 -45.00 16.69
C PRO A 559 -33.00 -43.98 17.44
N GLN A 560 -32.63 -44.31 18.69
CA GLN A 560 -31.60 -43.64 19.51
C GLN A 560 -30.51 -44.64 19.92
N PRO A 561 -29.38 -44.15 20.47
CA PRO A 561 -28.64 -44.92 21.46
C PRO A 561 -28.38 -44.18 22.79
N LYS A 562 -28.46 -44.94 23.88
CA LYS A 562 -27.74 -44.72 25.17
C LYS A 562 -26.63 -45.82 25.21
N SER A 563 -25.52 -45.77 25.92
CA SER A 563 -25.25 -45.09 27.20
C SER A 563 -23.73 -44.99 27.52
N LYS A 564 -23.39 -44.13 28.50
CA LYS A 564 -22.42 -44.26 29.63
C LYS A 564 -21.29 -45.34 29.53
N THR A 565 -20.03 -45.12 29.92
CA THR A 565 -19.35 -44.05 30.71
C THR A 565 -17.83 -44.00 30.34
N ARG A 566 -16.77 -43.59 31.10
CA ARG A 566 -16.52 -43.23 32.52
C ARG A 566 -15.25 -42.33 32.66
N VAL A 567 -15.33 -41.24 33.45
CA VAL A 567 -14.28 -40.64 34.32
C VAL A 567 -12.82 -40.59 33.82
N LYS A 568 -12.26 -39.42 33.48
CA LYS A 568 -11.71 -38.36 34.38
C LYS A 568 -11.63 -36.98 33.65
N SER A 569 -11.42 -35.80 34.27
CA SER A 569 -11.83 -35.25 35.60
C SER A 569 -11.37 -33.78 35.78
N LYS A 570 -12.17 -32.93 36.44
CA LYS A 570 -11.83 -31.66 37.14
C LYS A 570 -11.20 -30.46 36.38
N SER A 571 -12.01 -29.43 36.11
CA SER A 571 -11.78 -28.02 36.54
C SER A 571 -13.04 -27.16 36.31
N ARG A 572 -13.20 -25.95 36.86
CA ARG A 572 -13.55 -25.60 38.27
C ARG A 572 -14.17 -24.19 38.27
N ARG A 573 -15.41 -24.05 38.76
CA ARG A 573 -16.15 -22.77 39.03
C ARG A 573 -16.25 -21.73 37.90
N MET A 574 -17.45 -21.61 37.33
CA MET A 574 -18.00 -20.27 36.99
C MET A 574 -18.47 -19.56 38.27
N ILE A 575 -18.65 -18.24 38.19
CA ILE A 575 -19.43 -17.44 39.15
C ILE A 575 -20.75 -17.04 38.47
N SER A 576 -21.84 -17.01 39.24
CA SER A 576 -23.21 -16.76 38.78
C SER A 576 -23.71 -15.40 39.27
N GLN A 577 -24.55 -14.75 38.46
CA GLN A 577 -25.71 -13.89 38.77
C GLN A 577 -26.04 -13.07 37.50
N TYR A 578 -27.28 -12.70 37.19
CA TYR A 578 -28.47 -12.56 38.03
C TYR A 578 -29.67 -13.40 37.55
N GLN A 579 -30.63 -13.64 38.44
CA GLN A 579 -32.00 -14.10 38.13
C GLN A 579 -33.02 -13.01 38.45
N ASN A 580 -34.23 -13.16 37.92
CA ASN A 580 -35.35 -12.22 38.07
C ASN A 580 -35.90 -12.16 39.50
N ALA A 581 -36.43 -11.00 39.86
CA ALA A 581 -37.50 -10.83 40.84
C ALA A 581 -38.67 -10.06 40.19
N SER A 582 -39.88 -10.25 40.66
CA SER A 582 -41.12 -9.67 40.09
C SER A 582 -42.14 -9.35 41.20
N GLN A 583 -43.29 -8.74 40.83
CA GLN A 583 -44.32 -8.09 41.67
C GLN A 583 -44.02 -6.59 41.98
N PRO A 584 -45.05 -5.73 42.18
CA PRO A 584 -46.19 -5.56 41.27
C PRO A 584 -46.59 -4.09 40.97
N GLY A 585 -47.28 -3.92 39.83
CA GLY A 585 -48.25 -2.86 39.50
C GLY A 585 -48.18 -1.44 40.12
N THR A 586 -47.67 -0.48 39.34
CA THR A 586 -48.18 0.91 39.32
C THR A 586 -48.35 1.37 37.86
N ALA A 587 -49.49 2.00 37.53
CA ALA A 587 -49.80 2.40 36.16
C ALA A 587 -48.94 3.59 35.69
N LEU A 588 -48.39 3.50 34.49
CA LEU A 588 -47.73 4.62 33.79
C LEU A 588 -48.68 5.24 32.75
N PRO A 589 -48.68 6.56 32.58
CA PRO A 589 -49.51 7.24 31.59
C PRO A 589 -49.04 6.92 30.16
N LYS A 590 -49.98 6.89 29.21
CA LYS A 590 -49.69 6.70 27.78
C LYS A 590 -48.93 7.91 27.21
N SER A 591 -47.61 7.77 27.05
CA SER A 591 -46.78 8.78 26.38
C SER A 591 -46.72 8.56 24.87
N ASP A 592 -47.29 9.53 24.14
CA ASP A 592 -47.01 9.94 22.75
C ASP A 592 -46.02 9.08 21.90
N PRO A 593 -46.47 8.49 20.76
CA PRO A 593 -45.60 7.77 19.83
C PRO A 593 -44.50 8.61 19.14
N THR A 594 -44.51 9.94 19.26
CA THR A 594 -43.63 10.85 18.51
C THR A 594 -42.36 11.29 19.26
N ALA A 595 -42.00 10.58 20.34
CA ALA A 595 -40.74 10.77 21.06
C ALA A 595 -39.53 10.48 20.15
N GLN A 596 -38.99 11.53 19.52
CA GLN A 596 -37.87 11.46 18.58
C GLN A 596 -36.66 10.73 19.18
N VAL A 597 -36.34 9.56 18.63
CA VAL A 597 -35.04 8.91 18.85
C VAL A 597 -33.98 9.78 18.19
N GLN A 598 -33.28 10.61 18.99
CA GLN A 598 -32.13 11.37 18.51
C GLN A 598 -31.12 10.39 17.91
N SER A 599 -30.75 10.59 16.64
CA SER A 599 -29.81 9.68 15.98
C SER A 599 -28.46 9.75 16.69
N VAL A 600 -28.01 8.60 17.16
CA VAL A 600 -26.73 8.45 17.88
C VAL A 600 -25.53 8.79 16.98
N TRP A 601 -25.76 8.86 15.66
CA TRP A 601 -24.83 9.21 14.61
C TRP A 601 -25.43 10.28 13.68
N ASP A 602 -24.57 11.11 13.08
CA ASP A 602 -24.91 11.93 11.92
C ASP A 602 -24.58 11.14 10.65
N THR A 603 -25.61 10.61 10.00
CA THR A 603 -25.45 9.78 8.79
C THR A 603 -24.94 10.56 7.57
N SER A 604 -24.89 11.90 7.59
CA SER A 604 -24.30 12.66 6.49
C SER A 604 -22.77 12.60 6.47
N VAL A 605 -22.14 12.30 7.62
CA VAL A 605 -20.68 12.15 7.74
C VAL A 605 -20.22 10.94 6.94
N GLN A 606 -19.19 11.13 6.10
CA GLN A 606 -18.54 10.03 5.38
C GLN A 606 -17.83 9.12 6.39
N ALA A 607 -18.37 7.93 6.63
CA ALA A 607 -17.76 6.95 7.52
C ALA A 607 -18.02 5.51 7.06
N ALA A 608 -17.18 4.59 7.51
CA ALA A 608 -17.37 3.16 7.28
C ALA A 608 -16.81 2.32 8.41
N ILE A 609 -17.55 1.27 8.77
CA ILE A 609 -17.18 0.28 9.79
C ILE A 609 -17.61 -1.12 9.35
N ARG A 610 -16.79 -2.13 9.68
CA ARG A 610 -17.17 -3.54 9.63
C ARG A 610 -17.15 -4.14 11.03
N VAL A 611 -18.19 -4.85 11.41
CA VAL A 611 -18.31 -5.62 12.66
C VAL A 611 -18.72 -7.05 12.30
N ARG A 612 -17.80 -8.01 12.48
CA ARG A 612 -17.90 -9.40 12.02
C ARG A 612 -18.26 -9.50 10.54
N ASP A 613 -19.47 -9.94 10.22
CA ASP A 613 -19.97 -10.13 8.86
C ASP A 613 -20.53 -8.82 8.27
N TRP A 614 -20.94 -7.88 9.11
CA TRP A 614 -21.72 -6.71 8.70
C TRP A 614 -20.83 -5.50 8.46
N LYS A 615 -21.05 -4.79 7.35
CA LYS A 615 -20.38 -3.55 6.98
C LYS A 615 -21.41 -2.46 6.77
N LEU A 616 -21.23 -1.33 7.48
CA LEU A 616 -22.04 -0.13 7.35
C LEU A 616 -21.24 0.97 6.68
N LEU A 617 -21.86 1.67 5.74
CA LEU A 617 -21.37 2.88 5.10
C LEU A 617 -22.31 4.04 5.43
N THR A 618 -21.77 5.23 5.74
CA THR A 618 -22.55 6.47 5.88
C THR A 618 -21.96 7.61 5.05
N GLY A 619 -22.78 8.64 4.78
CA GLY A 619 -22.40 9.84 4.03
C GLY A 619 -22.31 9.58 2.52
N ASP A 620 -21.18 9.96 1.92
CA ASP A 620 -20.81 9.60 0.54
C ASP A 620 -19.64 8.59 0.58
N PRO A 621 -19.86 7.29 0.38
CA PRO A 621 -18.79 6.28 0.38
C PRO A 621 -17.87 6.33 -0.86
N GLY A 622 -18.10 7.28 -1.77
CA GLY A 622 -17.42 7.40 -3.05
C GLY A 622 -18.06 6.55 -4.16
N HIS A 623 -17.49 6.63 -5.35
CA HIS A 623 -18.06 6.01 -6.57
C HIS A 623 -18.01 4.47 -6.54
N GLY A 624 -19.18 3.85 -6.39
CA GLY A 624 -19.35 2.40 -6.16
C GLY A 624 -19.73 1.56 -7.39
N ASP A 625 -19.11 1.81 -8.54
CA ASP A 625 -19.32 1.00 -9.75
C ASP A 625 -18.48 -0.29 -9.70
N TRP A 626 -18.96 -1.36 -10.33
CA TRP A 626 -18.20 -2.60 -10.52
C TRP A 626 -17.49 -2.56 -11.88
N VAL A 627 -16.24 -2.08 -11.90
CA VAL A 627 -15.48 -1.92 -13.15
C VAL A 627 -14.83 -3.25 -13.57
N PRO A 628 -15.29 -3.92 -14.64
CA PRO A 628 -14.65 -5.14 -15.13
C PRO A 628 -13.26 -4.84 -15.71
N PRO A 629 -12.41 -5.88 -15.91
CA PRO A 629 -11.07 -5.71 -16.45
C PRO A 629 -11.13 -5.11 -17.85
N GLN A 630 -10.26 -4.16 -18.16
CA GLN A 630 -10.31 -3.33 -19.36
C GLN A 630 -9.75 -4.06 -20.60
N VAL A 631 -10.34 -5.22 -20.94
CA VAL A 631 -9.80 -6.16 -21.95
C VAL A 631 -10.06 -5.76 -23.41
N LEU A 632 -11.04 -4.89 -23.69
CA LEU A 632 -11.40 -4.46 -25.04
C LEU A 632 -10.88 -3.05 -25.37
N PRO A 633 -10.46 -2.79 -26.63
CA PRO A 633 -10.00 -1.46 -27.07
C PRO A 633 -11.15 -0.53 -27.47
N MET A 634 -12.32 -1.13 -27.74
CA MET A 634 -13.41 -0.54 -28.52
C MET A 634 -14.74 -0.54 -27.78
N LEU A 635 -14.73 -0.69 -26.44
CA LEU A 635 -15.79 -0.07 -25.64
C LEU A 635 -15.52 1.45 -25.67
N PRO A 636 -16.36 2.26 -26.35
CA PRO A 636 -16.11 3.69 -26.38
C PRO A 636 -16.14 4.24 -24.95
N GLY A 637 -15.41 5.33 -24.68
CA GLY A 637 -15.67 6.14 -23.48
C GLY A 637 -17.16 6.51 -23.37
N ARG A 638 -17.84 6.60 -24.52
CA ARG A 638 -19.29 6.75 -24.65
C ARG A 638 -20.13 5.61 -24.04
N TRP A 639 -19.68 4.35 -23.99
CA TRP A 639 -20.40 3.26 -23.31
C TRP A 639 -20.18 3.27 -21.80
N TRP A 640 -18.95 3.53 -21.35
CA TRP A 640 -18.68 3.82 -19.93
C TRP A 640 -19.37 5.11 -19.45
N ASN A 641 -19.74 6.01 -20.37
CA ASN A 641 -20.61 7.16 -20.11
C ASN A 641 -22.10 6.79 -20.28
N LEU A 642 -22.46 5.73 -21.02
CA LEU A 642 -23.83 5.30 -21.26
C LEU A 642 -24.35 4.51 -20.06
N GLU A 643 -23.54 3.62 -19.51
CA GLU A 643 -23.78 2.99 -18.21
C GLU A 643 -23.85 4.07 -17.11
N ARG A 644 -23.04 5.13 -17.19
CA ARG A 644 -23.18 6.36 -16.38
C ARG A 644 -24.41 7.22 -16.68
N SER A 645 -25.06 7.08 -17.84
CA SER A 645 -26.28 7.81 -18.22
C SER A 645 -27.56 7.05 -17.85
N PHE A 646 -27.54 5.72 -17.96
CA PHE A 646 -28.58 4.86 -17.37
C PHE A 646 -28.44 4.80 -15.84
N SER A 647 -27.21 4.91 -15.33
CA SER A 647 -26.95 5.15 -13.89
C SER A 647 -27.25 6.59 -13.48
N SER A 648 -27.23 7.61 -14.36
CA SER A 648 -27.74 8.95 -13.97
C SER A 648 -29.27 9.06 -13.98
N SER A 649 -29.99 8.13 -14.62
CA SER A 649 -31.41 7.88 -14.31
C SER A 649 -31.61 7.14 -12.98
N TYR A 650 -30.64 6.33 -12.53
CA TYR A 650 -30.44 6.06 -11.11
C TYR A 650 -29.79 7.27 -10.43
N LYS A 651 -30.50 8.42 -10.45
CA LYS A 651 -30.26 9.48 -9.48
C LYS A 651 -30.18 8.80 -8.12
N SER A 652 -29.00 8.80 -7.50
CA SER A 652 -28.90 8.39 -6.09
C SER A 652 -29.92 9.24 -5.36
N SER A 653 -30.92 8.59 -4.76
CA SER A 653 -32.00 9.31 -4.09
C SER A 653 -31.33 10.32 -3.15
N THR A 654 -31.72 11.60 -3.25
CA THR A 654 -30.93 12.75 -2.77
C THR A 654 -30.79 12.86 -1.25
N HIS A 655 -31.09 11.76 -0.57
CA HIS A 655 -31.27 11.56 0.86
C HIS A 655 -30.75 10.17 1.34
N LYS A 656 -30.27 9.27 0.46
CA LYS A 656 -29.69 7.98 0.90
C LYS A 656 -28.23 8.18 1.31
N HIS A 657 -28.01 8.08 2.61
CA HIS A 657 -26.71 8.25 3.27
C HIS A 657 -26.35 7.06 4.17
N VAL A 658 -26.96 5.90 3.94
CA VAL A 658 -26.74 4.65 4.70
C VAL A 658 -26.82 3.47 3.76
N TRP A 659 -25.87 2.55 3.85
CA TRP A 659 -25.88 1.24 3.19
C TRP A 659 -25.35 0.17 4.16
N LEU A 660 -25.90 -1.04 4.11
CA LEU A 660 -25.50 -2.16 4.95
C LEU A 660 -25.30 -3.42 4.11
N PHE A 661 -24.16 -4.08 4.26
CA PHE A 661 -23.83 -5.32 3.55
C PHE A 661 -23.42 -6.42 4.53
N ASN A 662 -23.76 -7.66 4.21
CA ASN A 662 -23.18 -8.84 4.85
C ASN A 662 -22.00 -9.32 4.00
N ILE A 663 -20.78 -8.88 4.31
CA ILE A 663 -19.56 -9.13 3.52
C ILE A 663 -19.13 -10.61 3.53
N THR A 664 -19.63 -11.42 4.47
CA THR A 664 -19.38 -12.86 4.50
C THR A 664 -20.26 -13.62 3.51
N ALA A 665 -21.49 -13.18 3.28
CA ALA A 665 -22.42 -13.75 2.29
C ALA A 665 -22.33 -13.08 0.91
N ASP A 666 -22.15 -11.76 0.89
CA ASP A 666 -21.99 -10.89 -0.29
C ASP A 666 -20.65 -10.14 -0.19
N PRO A 667 -19.52 -10.80 -0.50
CA PRO A 667 -18.19 -10.20 -0.47
C PRO A 667 -17.98 -9.12 -1.54
N TYR A 668 -18.99 -8.80 -2.35
CA TYR A 668 -18.91 -7.90 -3.49
C TYR A 668 -19.98 -6.78 -3.48
N GLU A 669 -20.69 -6.61 -2.35
CA GLU A 669 -21.62 -5.50 -2.04
C GLU A 669 -22.76 -5.32 -3.06
N ARG A 670 -23.24 -6.42 -3.65
CA ARG A 670 -24.37 -6.47 -4.59
C ARG A 670 -25.72 -6.14 -3.94
N GLN A 671 -25.96 -6.59 -2.70
CA GLN A 671 -27.26 -6.46 -2.03
C GLN A 671 -27.15 -5.57 -0.78
N ASP A 672 -27.69 -4.36 -0.87
CA ASP A 672 -27.87 -3.48 0.29
C ASP A 672 -29.06 -3.97 1.12
N LEU A 673 -28.82 -4.09 2.43
CA LEU A 673 -29.72 -4.64 3.44
C LEU A 673 -30.14 -3.58 4.48
N ALA A 674 -29.76 -2.30 4.31
CA ALA A 674 -30.00 -1.26 5.31
C ALA A 674 -31.48 -1.13 5.70
N ASP A 675 -32.35 -1.07 4.68
CA ASP A 675 -33.80 -0.96 4.83
C ASP A 675 -34.46 -2.25 5.37
N GLN A 676 -33.76 -3.40 5.24
CA GLN A 676 -34.22 -4.72 5.69
C GLN A 676 -33.74 -5.09 7.09
N ARG A 677 -32.65 -4.46 7.57
CA ARG A 677 -31.99 -4.73 8.86
C ARG A 677 -31.67 -3.44 9.63
N PRO A 678 -32.69 -2.60 9.95
CA PRO A 678 -32.51 -1.38 10.72
C PRO A 678 -31.94 -1.65 12.12
N ASP A 679 -32.16 -2.85 12.67
CA ASP A 679 -31.58 -3.33 13.92
C ASP A 679 -30.04 -3.40 13.88
N VAL A 680 -29.48 -3.86 12.75
CA VAL A 680 -28.03 -3.93 12.53
C VAL A 680 -27.48 -2.55 12.20
N VAL A 681 -28.20 -1.75 11.39
CA VAL A 681 -27.84 -0.35 11.12
C VAL A 681 -27.69 0.42 12.43
N GLN A 682 -28.67 0.37 13.34
CA GLN A 682 -28.62 1.10 14.61
C GLN A 682 -27.44 0.65 15.50
N GLN A 683 -27.12 -0.65 15.53
CA GLN A 683 -25.95 -1.16 16.25
C GLN A 683 -24.63 -0.64 15.69
N LEU A 684 -24.44 -0.65 14.36
CA LEU A 684 -23.20 -0.18 13.73
C LEU A 684 -23.09 1.35 13.75
N LEU A 685 -24.19 2.10 13.69
CA LEU A 685 -24.21 3.55 13.96
C LEU A 685 -23.76 3.86 15.40
N ALA A 686 -24.19 3.06 16.38
CA ALA A 686 -23.73 3.20 17.77
C ALA A 686 -22.23 2.86 17.93
N ARG A 687 -21.69 1.89 17.17
CA ARG A 687 -20.23 1.64 17.10
C ARG A 687 -19.47 2.80 16.46
N LEU A 688 -19.97 3.42 15.38
CA LEU A 688 -19.37 4.64 14.80
C LEU A 688 -19.35 5.79 15.82
N ALA A 689 -20.45 5.99 16.56
CA ALA A 689 -20.53 6.99 17.62
C ALA A 689 -19.57 6.73 18.78
N TYR A 690 -19.33 5.46 19.13
CA TYR A 690 -18.29 5.05 20.10
C TYR A 690 -16.89 5.41 19.59
N TYR A 691 -16.53 5.00 18.37
CA TYR A 691 -15.22 5.33 17.79
C TYR A 691 -14.99 6.84 17.67
N ASN A 692 -16.00 7.60 17.25
CA ASN A 692 -15.91 9.07 17.17
C ASN A 692 -15.64 9.72 18.52
N GLN A 693 -16.09 9.17 19.65
CA GLN A 693 -15.72 9.72 20.97
C GLN A 693 -14.19 9.77 21.17
N THR A 694 -13.48 8.75 20.68
CA THR A 694 -12.00 8.67 20.73
C THR A 694 -11.28 9.52 19.68
N ALA A 695 -11.98 10.00 18.63
CA ALA A 695 -11.36 10.66 17.50
C ALA A 695 -10.76 12.04 17.84
N VAL A 696 -9.53 12.32 17.39
CA VAL A 696 -8.91 13.66 17.47
C VAL A 696 -9.45 14.56 16.35
N PRO A 697 -9.34 15.91 16.46
CA PRO A 697 -9.68 16.82 15.36
C PRO A 697 -8.88 16.53 14.09
N VAL A 698 -9.50 16.75 12.93
CA VAL A 698 -8.82 16.55 11.63
C VAL A 698 -7.74 17.62 11.42
N TYR A 699 -6.50 17.18 11.14
CA TYR A 699 -5.35 18.03 10.90
C TYR A 699 -5.08 18.12 9.38
N PHE A 700 -5.62 19.15 8.74
CA PHE A 700 -5.50 19.37 7.30
C PHE A 700 -5.20 20.85 6.98
N PRO A 701 -3.97 21.32 7.26
CA PRO A 701 -3.59 22.71 7.04
C PRO A 701 -3.63 23.11 5.55
N PRO A 702 -3.72 24.41 5.24
CA PRO A 702 -3.50 24.91 3.88
C PRO A 702 -2.05 24.68 3.44
N ASP A 703 -1.80 24.86 2.16
CA ASP A 703 -0.46 24.74 1.55
C ASP A 703 0.44 25.91 1.99
N ASP A 704 1.70 25.64 2.34
CA ASP A 704 2.70 26.64 2.74
C ASP A 704 3.56 27.05 1.54
N PRO A 705 3.54 28.32 1.08
CA PRO A 705 4.37 28.80 -0.02
C PRO A 705 5.89 28.67 0.21
N ARG A 706 6.35 28.44 1.46
CA ARG A 706 7.75 28.13 1.77
C ARG A 706 8.17 26.75 1.27
N ALA A 707 7.24 25.82 1.06
CA ALA A 707 7.51 24.48 0.53
C ALA A 707 8.01 24.45 -0.93
N ASN A 708 7.89 25.57 -1.65
CA ASN A 708 8.16 25.64 -3.09
C ASN A 708 9.60 25.20 -3.43
N PRO A 709 9.80 24.14 -4.24
CA PRO A 709 11.13 23.60 -4.57
C PRO A 709 12.12 24.61 -5.17
N SER A 710 11.66 25.69 -5.81
CA SER A 710 12.55 26.77 -6.29
C SER A 710 13.33 27.46 -5.17
N ARG A 711 12.87 27.37 -3.92
CA ARG A 711 13.58 27.85 -2.71
C ARG A 711 14.58 26.82 -2.17
N HIS A 712 14.46 25.56 -2.59
CA HIS A 712 15.18 24.39 -2.05
C HIS A 712 16.02 23.70 -3.14
N SER A 713 16.76 24.51 -3.91
CA SER A 713 17.62 24.05 -5.03
C SER A 713 16.94 23.19 -6.09
N GLY A 714 15.61 23.31 -6.25
CA GLY A 714 14.80 22.53 -7.18
C GLY A 714 14.32 21.18 -6.65
N ALA A 715 14.51 20.87 -5.37
CA ALA A 715 14.08 19.63 -4.73
C ALA A 715 12.92 19.84 -3.74
N TRP A 716 12.19 18.77 -3.44
CA TRP A 716 11.30 18.73 -2.26
C TRP A 716 12.15 18.42 -1.03
N ALA A 717 12.09 19.26 -0.01
CA ALA A 717 12.90 19.14 1.20
C ALA A 717 12.14 19.73 2.40
N PRO A 718 12.54 19.43 3.66
CA PRO A 718 12.05 20.17 4.83
C PRO A 718 12.29 21.68 4.68
N TRP A 719 11.31 22.49 5.07
CA TRP A 719 11.33 23.95 4.91
C TRP A 719 11.01 24.73 6.20
N VAL A 720 10.76 24.01 7.30
CA VAL A 720 10.56 24.55 8.65
C VAL A 720 11.68 23.98 9.54
N GLU A 721 12.39 24.87 10.22
CA GLU A 721 13.46 24.49 11.14
C GLU A 721 12.93 24.00 12.50
N GLU A 722 13.75 23.29 13.25
CA GLU A 722 13.30 22.61 14.49
C GLU A 722 12.98 23.59 15.64
N GLU A 723 13.50 24.82 15.57
CA GLU A 723 13.20 25.91 16.53
C GLU A 723 11.88 26.66 16.19
N GLU A 724 11.38 26.54 14.95
CA GLU A 724 10.06 27.05 14.56
C GLU A 724 8.96 26.06 14.98
N ASP A 725 8.71 25.95 16.30
CA ASP A 725 7.82 24.93 16.83
C ASP A 725 6.33 25.27 16.56
N GLU A 726 5.86 24.86 15.37
CA GLU A 726 4.50 25.05 14.85
C GLU A 726 3.53 23.90 15.21
N GLU A 727 4.02 22.79 15.77
CA GLU A 727 3.22 21.58 16.02
C GLU A 727 2.15 21.81 17.10
N GLY A 728 0.96 22.20 16.67
CA GLY A 728 -0.19 22.52 17.53
C GLY A 728 -0.72 23.94 17.37
N LYS A 729 -0.01 24.85 16.68
CA LYS A 729 -0.54 26.20 16.37
C LYS A 729 -1.73 26.14 15.40
N TYR A 730 -1.71 25.19 14.46
CA TYR A 730 -2.86 24.92 13.59
C TYR A 730 -3.99 24.19 14.36
N GLN A 731 -5.00 24.94 14.77
CA GLN A 731 -6.21 24.40 15.39
C GLN A 731 -7.10 23.73 14.34
N GLY A 732 -7.02 22.40 14.24
CA GLY A 732 -7.66 21.56 13.21
C GLY A 732 -9.11 21.92 12.84
N VAL A 733 -9.42 21.81 11.55
CA VAL A 733 -10.65 22.30 10.89
C VAL A 733 -11.93 21.89 11.64
N TYR A 734 -12.02 20.61 12.02
CA TYR A 734 -13.22 20.06 12.64
C TYR A 734 -13.16 20.09 14.16
N LYS A 735 -13.63 21.20 14.75
CA LYS A 735 -13.91 21.29 16.18
C LYS A 735 -15.29 20.68 16.46
N LYS A 736 -15.32 19.48 17.06
CA LYS A 736 -16.55 18.84 17.56
C LYS A 736 -17.42 19.85 18.30
N GLY A 737 -18.66 20.00 17.86
CA GLY A 737 -19.63 20.90 18.48
C GLY A 737 -19.83 20.52 19.94
N ARG A 738 -19.30 21.33 20.87
CA ARG A 738 -19.57 21.16 22.30
C ARG A 738 -21.09 21.23 22.50
N THR A 739 -21.69 20.13 22.92
CA THR A 739 -23.04 20.07 23.49
C THR A 739 -23.03 20.83 24.82
N SER A 740 -22.95 22.15 24.70
CA SER A 740 -22.99 23.05 25.83
C SER A 740 -24.36 22.89 26.49
N LYS A 741 -24.39 22.12 27.59
CA LYS A 741 -25.41 22.26 28.63
C LYS A 741 -25.33 23.71 29.08
N LYS A 742 -26.07 24.60 28.41
CA LYS A 742 -26.21 26.01 28.76
C LYS A 742 -26.62 26.01 30.23
N LYS A 743 -25.68 26.32 31.14
CA LYS A 743 -25.99 26.63 32.53
C LYS A 743 -26.87 27.88 32.50
N ARG A 744 -28.18 27.68 32.36
CA ARG A 744 -29.21 28.70 32.52
C ARG A 744 -28.91 29.36 33.86
N LYS A 745 -28.34 30.57 33.84
CA LYS A 745 -28.17 31.40 35.05
C LYS A 745 -29.59 31.61 35.59
N LYS A 746 -30.00 30.83 36.60
CA LYS A 746 -31.26 31.06 37.31
C LYS A 746 -31.20 32.52 37.80
N LYS A 747 -32.09 33.38 37.29
CA LYS A 747 -32.21 34.76 37.81
C LYS A 747 -32.43 34.63 39.33
N LYS A 748 -31.59 35.27 40.14
CA LYS A 748 -31.68 35.19 41.61
C LYS A 748 -32.99 35.86 42.05
N CYS A 749 -34.03 35.07 42.32
CA CYS A 749 -35.25 35.58 42.91
C CYS A 749 -34.93 36.12 44.31
N ARG A 750 -35.16 37.43 44.54
CA ARG A 750 -34.84 38.08 45.81
C ARG A 750 -35.67 37.49 46.98
N MET A 751 -36.91 37.06 46.74
CA MET A 751 -37.78 36.47 47.77
C MET A 751 -37.25 35.15 48.35
N CYS A 752 -36.47 34.36 47.59
CA CYS A 752 -35.93 33.08 48.08
C CYS A 752 -34.92 33.27 49.24
N LYS A 753 -34.29 34.43 49.37
CA LYS A 753 -33.42 34.73 50.53
C LYS A 753 -34.23 34.93 51.82
N LEU A 754 -35.44 35.51 51.74
CA LEU A 754 -36.22 35.84 52.93
C LEU A 754 -36.75 34.58 53.63
N LYS A 755 -37.27 33.61 52.87
CA LYS A 755 -37.70 32.31 53.43
C LYS A 755 -36.55 31.52 54.07
N SER A 756 -35.33 31.62 53.53
CA SER A 756 -34.13 31.01 54.14
C SER A 756 -33.74 31.67 55.47
N PHE A 757 -33.96 32.98 55.62
CA PHE A 757 -33.62 33.71 56.84
C PHE A 757 -34.56 33.31 57.99
N PHE A 758 -35.88 33.38 57.79
CA PHE A 758 -36.86 33.01 58.83
C PHE A 758 -36.80 31.53 59.22
N HIS A 759 -36.52 30.62 58.29
CA HIS A 759 -36.36 29.20 58.62
C HIS A 759 -35.12 28.92 59.51
N THR A 760 -34.10 29.78 59.46
CA THR A 760 -32.87 29.68 60.28
C THR A 760 -33.04 30.30 61.68
N LEU A 761 -34.05 31.15 61.88
CA LEU A 761 -34.41 31.67 63.21
C LEU A 761 -35.21 30.65 64.02
N ASN A 762 -36.22 30.00 63.42
CA ASN A 762 -37.05 29.01 64.14
C ASN A 762 -36.26 27.78 64.62
N THR A 763 -35.23 27.35 63.89
CA THR A 763 -34.37 26.23 64.33
C THR A 763 -33.39 26.61 65.45
N ARG A 764 -33.28 27.89 65.83
CA ARG A 764 -32.34 28.35 66.87
C ARG A 764 -33.00 28.71 68.20
N MET A 765 -34.33 28.72 68.28
CA MET A 765 -35.06 28.85 69.56
C MET A 765 -35.47 27.50 70.18
N MET A 766 -35.55 26.43 69.38
CA MET A 766 -35.96 25.08 69.82
C MET A 766 -34.80 24.19 70.32
N SER A 767 -33.75 24.80 70.87
CA SER A 767 -32.54 24.07 71.33
C SER A 767 -32.00 24.56 72.67
N ASN A 768 -32.85 25.24 73.48
CA ASN A 768 -32.47 25.76 74.79
C ASN A 768 -33.69 25.86 75.74
N ARG A 769 -34.32 24.72 76.06
CA ARG A 769 -35.06 24.47 77.30
C ARG A 769 -35.35 22.98 77.44
N ILE A 770 -35.00 22.46 78.64
CA ILE A 770 -35.36 21.20 79.32
C ILE A 770 -36.19 20.22 78.47
#